data_AF-A0A8K0WDU0-F1
#
_entry.id   AF-A0A8K0WDU0-F1
#
_cell.length_a   1.000
_cell.length_b   1.000
_cell.length_c   1.000
_cell.angle_alpha   90.00
_cell.angle_beta   90.00
_cell.angle_gamma   90.00
#
_symmetry.space_group_name_H-M   'P 1'
#
loop_
_entity.id
_entity.type
_entity.pdbx_description
1 polymer ?
#
loop_
_entity_poly.entity_id
_entity_poly.type
_entity_poly.pdbx_seq_one_letter_code
_entity_poly.pdbx_strand_id
1 'polypeptide(L)'
;MLSNDDNLKGLRLRTNIQVVGSRGDVQPFIALGLTLSCKYGHRVRIATHAAFKTLVEQHGLEFFDIGGNPEELMVYMVQNPGLLPSLSSLRSGSVQEQRKNMRTILEGCWRSCIQATGSTPFIADAIIANPPSFAHIHCAERLGVPLHIMFTMPYSPTTAFPHPLANIQKSDFNSSFTNKLSFALIEQVTWYGLGDLVNNFRESSLGLRPINLAWAPGLMTKLKIPFTYCWSPTLLKKPKDWGPEIYVAGFYSLPTDISFEPPADLWSFINAGEPPIYIGFSSIIFDDPQAMMEMILSAVEQAGVRALISRGWARLGTEGCQAADNVFVLGDVLHSWLFEHVSAVIHHGGAGTTAAGLAAGKPTVIVPFFGDAFWGNVVANAGAGPPPIAYLNMTAGILANQIQQALQPDVKLRARYLQLNIQREQGSENGARHFHKVLSLDGSQCALTPERRAVWRLKGKDIILSSMAAALLSARGLIKQADMTLHRPREHDIKDHPTDPITGGALAFLGSFNDVVYEICNLPRQIAKDVSNGSSRSAAEQIAITVSEDAALRQLDSYSVSPRQTLTGDGESLMAERNVYRPRLAMGKKVTLTLATGVGRLSKAMLYSPMHFSMGIARGFQSIPIAYGDRLAREPELVTGLFKGMEVGSKELVYGFYDGISGVVTQPIQGGRQSGAAGFAKGLARGLGGLILKPGAGIFGLPVIPVTKHRGQVKPAYSIQGLSREVQKMFGVDYEKSITQSRVAQGNLQLAEASESDKLRILRAWNKLS
;
A
#
# COMPACT_ATOMS: atom_id res chain seq x y z
N MET A 1 25.89 21.52 13.32
CA MET A 1 26.23 22.29 12.11
C MET A 1 24.95 22.40 11.26
N LEU A 2 24.20 23.49 11.44
CA LEU A 2 22.92 23.79 10.79
C LEU A 2 23.00 25.26 10.30
N SER A 3 23.60 25.50 9.13
CA SER A 3 23.78 26.89 8.63
C SER A 3 23.36 27.08 7.17
N ASN A 4 22.45 26.25 6.65
CA ASN A 4 21.83 26.47 5.33
C ASN A 4 20.33 26.84 5.42
N ASP A 5 19.78 27.05 6.62
CA ASP A 5 18.34 27.22 6.86
C ASP A 5 17.76 28.54 6.29
N ASP A 6 18.58 29.54 5.96
CA ASP A 6 18.08 30.85 5.52
C ASP A 6 17.68 30.93 4.03
N ASN A 7 18.13 30.00 3.17
CA ASN A 7 17.75 29.99 1.75
C ASN A 7 16.31 29.47 1.50
N LEU A 8 15.67 28.86 2.51
CA LEU A 8 14.40 28.14 2.36
C LEU A 8 13.19 28.92 2.88
N LYS A 9 13.41 30.02 3.62
CA LYS A 9 12.36 30.89 4.19
C LYS A 9 11.48 31.62 3.13
N GLY A 10 11.75 31.44 1.84
CA GLY A 10 11.05 32.15 0.76
C GLY A 10 10.08 31.33 -0.09
N LEU A 11 10.21 30.00 -0.19
CA LEU A 11 9.40 29.22 -1.13
C LEU A 11 8.03 28.87 -0.56
N ARG A 12 6.95 29.34 -1.20
CA ARG A 12 5.58 28.97 -0.82
C ARG A 12 5.10 27.75 -1.58
N LEU A 13 4.83 26.66 -0.84
CA LEU A 13 4.29 25.40 -1.36
C LEU A 13 2.82 25.23 -1.01
N ARG A 14 2.07 24.53 -1.86
CA ARG A 14 0.82 23.87 -1.48
C ARG A 14 1.11 22.44 -1.04
N THR A 15 1.13 22.23 0.26
CA THR A 15 1.46 20.91 0.83
C THR A 15 0.17 20.18 1.14
N ASN A 16 -0.02 19.01 0.52
CA ASN A 16 -1.12 18.11 0.86
C ASN A 16 -0.63 17.09 1.88
N ILE A 17 -1.27 17.04 3.05
CA ILE A 17 -0.93 16.12 4.13
C ILE A 17 -2.00 15.04 4.21
N GLN A 18 -1.68 13.82 3.75
CA GLN A 18 -2.60 12.68 3.74
C GLN A 18 -2.43 11.83 5.00
N VAL A 19 -3.47 11.75 5.82
CA VAL A 19 -3.41 11.02 7.09
C VAL A 19 -4.62 10.12 7.23
N VAL A 20 -4.36 8.82 7.34
CA VAL A 20 -5.38 7.80 7.62
C VAL A 20 -5.11 7.22 9.00
N GLY A 21 -6.11 7.20 9.87
CA GLY A 21 -5.97 6.66 11.21
C GLY A 21 -6.85 7.36 12.24
N SER A 22 -6.49 7.18 13.50
CA SER A 22 -7.21 7.71 14.65
C SER A 22 -6.83 9.17 14.94
N ARG A 23 -7.40 9.75 16.01
CA ARG A 23 -7.00 11.07 16.51
C ARG A 23 -5.49 11.13 16.82
N GLY A 24 -4.90 10.04 17.31
CA GLY A 24 -3.47 9.95 17.62
C GLY A 24 -2.58 10.04 16.38
N ASP A 25 -3.11 9.70 15.19
CA ASP A 25 -2.41 9.87 13.92
C ASP A 25 -2.60 11.29 13.39
N VAL A 26 -3.82 11.82 13.43
CA VAL A 26 -4.16 13.12 12.82
C VAL A 26 -3.59 14.32 13.58
N GLN A 27 -3.66 14.30 14.92
CA GLN A 27 -3.27 15.45 15.75
C GLN A 27 -1.80 15.90 15.57
N PRO A 28 -0.80 15.00 15.49
CA PRO A 28 0.57 15.35 15.10
C PRO A 28 0.69 16.13 13.79
N PHE A 29 -0.10 15.77 12.78
CA PHE A 29 -0.04 16.43 11.48
C PHE A 29 -0.72 17.80 11.45
N ILE A 30 -1.67 18.07 12.35
CA ILE A 30 -2.19 19.42 12.57
C ILE A 30 -1.07 20.31 13.14
N ALA A 31 -0.31 19.83 14.14
CA ALA A 31 0.82 20.58 14.70
C ALA A 31 1.92 20.86 13.65
N LEU A 32 2.23 19.87 12.80
CA LEU A 32 3.12 20.07 11.66
C LEU A 32 2.55 21.07 10.65
N GLY A 33 1.26 20.95 10.31
CA GLY A 33 0.57 21.83 9.37
C GLY A 33 0.59 23.28 9.81
N LEU A 34 0.34 23.54 11.10
CA LEU A 34 0.48 24.86 11.72
C LEU A 34 1.90 25.40 11.59
N THR A 35 2.91 24.55 11.83
CA THR A 35 4.31 24.95 11.70
C THR A 35 4.65 25.34 10.25
N LEU A 36 4.29 24.50 9.28
CA LEU A 36 4.51 24.75 7.85
C LEU A 36 3.75 25.99 7.36
N SER A 37 2.53 26.22 7.86
CA SER A 37 1.72 27.36 7.47
C SER A 37 2.21 28.67 8.11
N CYS A 38 2.33 28.70 9.43
CA CYS A 38 2.62 29.93 10.19
C CYS A 38 4.09 30.38 10.05
N LYS A 39 5.05 29.45 10.06
CA LYS A 39 6.48 29.80 10.01
C LYS A 39 7.07 29.82 8.60
N TYR A 40 6.57 28.95 7.71
CA TYR A 40 7.12 28.78 6.35
C TYR A 40 6.18 29.31 5.25
N GLY A 41 5.01 29.84 5.61
CA GLY A 41 4.07 30.47 4.67
C GLY A 41 3.47 29.51 3.63
N HIS A 42 3.47 28.21 3.91
CA HIS A 42 2.87 27.21 3.03
C HIS A 42 1.34 27.23 3.14
N ARG A 43 0.65 26.95 2.04
CA ARG A 43 -0.77 26.62 2.06
C ARG A 43 -0.89 25.13 2.34
N VAL A 44 -1.36 24.79 3.53
CA VAL A 44 -1.44 23.40 4.00
C VAL A 44 -2.88 22.91 3.95
N ARG A 45 -3.07 21.74 3.34
CA ARG A 45 -4.33 21.00 3.36
C ARG A 45 -4.12 19.69 4.12
N ILE A 46 -4.96 19.43 5.12
CA ILE A 46 -5.03 18.15 5.82
C ILE A 46 -6.14 17.31 5.17
N ALA A 47 -5.75 16.21 4.56
CA ALA A 47 -6.62 15.24 3.91
C ALA A 47 -6.77 14.02 4.85
N THR A 48 -7.93 13.90 5.50
CA THR A 48 -8.22 12.85 6.48
C THR A 48 -9.73 12.56 6.54
N HIS A 49 -10.17 11.75 7.50
CA HIS A 49 -11.57 11.35 7.65
C HIS A 49 -12.48 12.52 8.05
N ALA A 50 -13.72 12.52 7.56
CA ALA A 50 -14.76 13.51 7.90
C ALA A 50 -14.91 13.79 9.41
N ALA A 51 -14.71 12.78 10.26
CA ALA A 51 -14.79 12.88 11.71
C ALA A 51 -13.83 13.94 12.31
N PHE A 52 -12.73 14.26 11.63
CA PHE A 52 -11.73 15.21 12.10
C PHE A 52 -11.85 16.60 11.46
N LYS A 53 -12.91 16.87 10.68
CA LYS A 53 -13.11 18.16 10.01
C LYS A 53 -13.03 19.34 10.98
N THR A 54 -13.85 19.32 12.03
CA THR A 54 -13.90 20.38 13.04
C THR A 54 -12.54 20.59 13.72
N LEU A 55 -11.85 19.49 14.05
CA LEU A 55 -10.54 19.51 14.69
C LEU A 55 -9.47 20.17 13.80
N VAL A 56 -9.54 19.99 12.47
CA VAL A 56 -8.62 20.64 11.52
C VAL A 56 -8.97 22.11 11.33
N GLU A 57 -10.24 22.42 11.07
CA GLU A 57 -10.71 23.77 10.73
C GLU A 57 -10.60 24.74 11.91
N GLN A 58 -10.79 24.28 13.16
CA GLN A 58 -10.62 25.13 14.35
C GLN A 58 -9.19 25.64 14.54
N HIS A 59 -8.20 24.97 13.93
CA HIS A 59 -6.80 25.41 13.91
C HIS A 59 -6.45 26.24 12.66
N GLY A 60 -7.44 26.64 11.86
CA GLY A 60 -7.24 27.49 10.67
C GLY A 60 -6.57 26.78 9.49
N LEU A 61 -6.53 25.45 9.47
CA LEU A 61 -5.99 24.65 8.36
C LEU A 61 -7.10 24.24 7.39
N GLU A 62 -6.73 24.06 6.10
CA GLU A 62 -7.68 23.61 5.08
C GLU A 62 -7.96 22.11 5.23
N PHE A 63 -9.23 21.72 5.33
CA PHE A 63 -9.65 20.32 5.43
C PHE A 63 -10.06 19.73 4.07
N PHE A 64 -9.80 18.44 3.87
CA PHE A 64 -10.35 17.65 2.77
C PHE A 64 -10.73 16.24 3.23
N ASP A 65 -11.96 15.81 2.92
CA ASP A 65 -12.43 14.48 3.26
C ASP A 65 -11.94 13.44 2.26
N ILE A 66 -11.16 12.46 2.73
CA ILE A 66 -10.71 11.31 1.92
C ILE A 66 -11.65 10.11 2.02
N GLY A 67 -12.70 10.21 2.85
CA GLY A 67 -13.63 9.13 3.15
C GLY A 67 -13.04 8.08 4.09
N GLY A 68 -13.76 6.96 4.20
CA GLY A 68 -13.51 5.94 5.21
C GLY A 68 -13.90 6.40 6.62
N ASN A 69 -14.14 5.43 7.50
CA ASN A 69 -14.51 5.67 8.88
C ASN A 69 -13.38 5.18 9.80
N PRO A 70 -12.73 6.07 10.59
CA PRO A 70 -11.67 5.66 11.50
C PRO A 70 -12.17 4.70 12.58
N GLU A 71 -13.46 4.79 12.95
CA GLU A 71 -14.09 3.88 13.91
C GLU A 71 -14.15 2.45 13.39
N GLU A 72 -14.72 2.26 12.19
CA GLU A 72 -14.81 0.95 11.54
C GLU A 72 -13.42 0.33 11.32
N LEU A 73 -12.43 1.17 10.98
CA LEU A 73 -11.04 0.72 10.81
C LEU A 73 -10.45 0.21 12.14
N MET A 74 -10.68 0.92 13.24
CA MET A 74 -10.21 0.51 14.57
C MET A 74 -10.92 -0.75 15.06
N VAL A 75 -12.25 -0.83 14.92
CA VAL A 75 -13.03 -2.02 15.28
C VAL A 75 -12.52 -3.24 14.53
N TYR A 76 -12.28 -3.10 13.23
CA TYR A 76 -11.72 -4.17 12.42
C TYR A 76 -10.33 -4.59 12.89
N MET A 77 -9.44 -3.66 13.25
CA MET A 77 -8.11 -3.99 13.77
C MET A 77 -8.16 -4.72 15.11
N VAL A 78 -9.05 -4.31 16.02
CA VAL A 78 -9.25 -5.00 17.32
C VAL A 78 -9.78 -6.41 17.13
N GLN A 79 -10.72 -6.62 16.21
CA GLN A 79 -11.27 -7.93 15.88
C GLN A 79 -10.30 -8.84 15.11
N ASN A 80 -9.24 -8.28 14.55
CA ASN A 80 -8.25 -8.99 13.73
C ASN A 80 -6.83 -8.63 14.19
N PRO A 81 -6.43 -9.01 15.43
CA PRO A 81 -5.16 -8.58 16.00
C PRO A 81 -3.94 -9.26 15.36
N GLY A 82 -4.15 -10.26 14.51
CA GLY A 82 -3.12 -10.94 13.74
C GLY A 82 -2.97 -10.39 12.33
N LEU A 83 -1.95 -10.89 11.61
CA LEU A 83 -1.67 -10.48 10.23
C LEU A 83 -2.72 -10.94 9.21
N LEU A 84 -3.52 -11.93 9.58
CA LEU A 84 -4.58 -12.48 8.75
C LEU A 84 -5.94 -12.14 9.36
N PRO A 85 -6.95 -11.81 8.53
CA PRO A 85 -8.31 -11.64 9.01
C PRO A 85 -8.82 -12.91 9.68
N SER A 86 -9.56 -12.76 10.77
CA SER A 86 -10.24 -13.84 11.46
C SER A 86 -11.31 -14.47 10.57
N LEU A 87 -11.60 -15.75 10.82
CA LEU A 87 -12.64 -16.50 10.10
C LEU A 87 -14.03 -15.87 10.25
N SER A 88 -14.31 -15.23 11.39
CA SER A 88 -15.55 -14.47 11.64
C SER A 88 -15.63 -13.21 10.78
N SER A 89 -14.53 -12.47 10.62
CA SER A 89 -14.45 -11.31 9.71
C SER A 89 -14.65 -11.69 8.24
N LEU A 90 -14.11 -12.84 7.83
CA LEU A 90 -14.31 -13.35 6.47
C LEU A 90 -15.76 -13.76 6.18
N ARG A 91 -16.45 -14.34 7.17
CA ARG A 91 -17.86 -14.77 7.05
C ARG A 91 -18.85 -13.62 7.14
N SER A 92 -18.55 -12.60 7.94
CA SER A 92 -19.42 -11.42 8.13
C SER A 92 -19.37 -10.42 6.97
N GLY A 93 -18.41 -10.56 6.04
CA GLY A 93 -18.24 -9.64 4.91
C GLY A 93 -17.45 -8.37 5.24
N SER A 94 -16.96 -8.22 6.48
CA SER A 94 -16.21 -7.04 6.92
C SER A 94 -14.92 -6.82 6.11
N VAL A 95 -14.31 -7.89 5.57
CA VAL A 95 -13.15 -7.78 4.67
C VAL A 95 -13.50 -7.06 3.36
N GLN A 96 -14.66 -7.32 2.77
CA GLN A 96 -15.11 -6.69 1.53
C GLN A 96 -15.45 -5.21 1.77
N GLU A 97 -16.05 -4.92 2.91
CA GLU A 97 -16.33 -3.56 3.36
C GLU A 97 -15.05 -2.77 3.58
N GLN A 98 -14.06 -3.33 4.30
CA GLN A 98 -12.76 -2.70 4.49
C GLN A 98 -12.03 -2.45 3.16
N ARG A 99 -12.14 -3.38 2.20
CA ARG A 99 -11.59 -3.18 0.84
C ARG A 99 -12.31 -2.05 0.09
N LYS A 100 -13.62 -1.88 0.26
CA LYS A 100 -14.38 -0.75 -0.30
C LYS A 100 -14.00 0.56 0.36
N ASN A 101 -13.83 0.57 1.69
CA ASN A 101 -13.35 1.72 2.44
C ASN A 101 -11.96 2.12 1.98
N MET A 102 -11.04 1.16 1.83
CA MET A 102 -9.70 1.43 1.29
C MET A 102 -9.72 2.01 -0.13
N ARG A 103 -10.58 1.49 -1.02
CA ARG A 103 -10.75 2.09 -2.36
C ARG A 103 -11.21 3.56 -2.26
N THR A 104 -12.14 3.84 -1.37
CA THR A 104 -12.64 5.21 -1.13
C THR A 104 -11.51 6.12 -0.66
N ILE A 105 -10.69 5.65 0.28
CA ILE A 105 -9.51 6.35 0.79
C ILE A 105 -8.49 6.61 -0.33
N LEU A 106 -8.19 5.62 -1.18
CA LEU A 106 -7.25 5.78 -2.31
C LEU A 106 -7.72 6.88 -3.26
N GLU A 107 -8.99 6.85 -3.66
CA GLU A 107 -9.60 7.88 -4.52
C GLU A 107 -9.66 9.25 -3.83
N GLY A 108 -10.01 9.28 -2.54
CA GLY A 108 -10.05 10.49 -1.72
C GLY A 108 -8.67 11.14 -1.62
N CYS A 109 -7.63 10.36 -1.40
CA CYS A 109 -6.23 10.81 -1.41
C CYS A 109 -5.84 11.43 -2.77
N TRP A 110 -6.23 10.82 -3.89
CA TRP A 110 -5.99 11.42 -5.20
C TRP A 110 -6.72 12.75 -5.37
N ARG A 111 -8.02 12.77 -5.08
CA ARG A 111 -8.86 13.97 -5.16
C ARG A 111 -8.33 15.10 -4.28
N SER A 112 -7.86 14.78 -3.07
CA SER A 112 -7.27 15.78 -2.17
C SER A 112 -6.07 16.50 -2.78
N CYS A 113 -5.37 15.87 -3.72
CA CYS A 113 -4.21 16.46 -4.39
C CYS A 113 -4.57 17.44 -5.51
N ILE A 114 -5.78 17.37 -6.09
CA ILE A 114 -6.11 18.09 -7.34
C ILE A 114 -7.45 18.85 -7.31
N GLN A 115 -8.35 18.49 -6.40
CA GLN A 115 -9.69 19.05 -6.34
C GLN A 115 -9.68 20.38 -5.56
N ALA A 116 -10.38 21.38 -6.07
CA ALA A 116 -10.60 22.66 -5.40
C ALA A 116 -11.42 22.48 -4.10
N THR A 117 -11.15 23.33 -3.10
CA THR A 117 -12.05 23.52 -1.95
C THR A 117 -12.72 24.88 -2.12
N GLY A 118 -14.04 24.89 -2.30
CA GLY A 118 -14.78 26.07 -2.71
C GLY A 118 -14.36 26.56 -4.10
N SER A 119 -14.18 27.88 -4.25
CA SER A 119 -13.75 28.52 -5.50
C SER A 119 -12.23 28.51 -5.71
N THR A 120 -11.44 28.06 -4.72
CA THR A 120 -9.97 28.15 -4.79
C THR A 120 -9.36 26.86 -5.36
N PRO A 121 -8.64 26.92 -6.49
CA PRO A 121 -8.00 25.75 -7.06
C PRO A 121 -6.87 25.26 -6.13
N PHE A 122 -6.72 23.95 -6.03
CA PHE A 122 -5.65 23.33 -5.26
C PHE A 122 -5.02 22.22 -6.08
N ILE A 123 -3.70 22.31 -6.27
CA ILE A 123 -2.91 21.21 -6.79
C ILE A 123 -1.67 21.09 -5.92
N ALA A 124 -1.47 19.90 -5.36
CA ALA A 124 -0.36 19.62 -4.47
C ALA A 124 0.97 19.93 -5.17
N ASP A 125 1.82 20.64 -4.45
CA ASP A 125 3.20 20.92 -4.82
C ASP A 125 4.18 19.98 -4.13
N ALA A 126 3.77 19.40 -3.01
CA ALA A 126 4.42 18.34 -2.26
C ALA A 126 3.36 17.52 -1.52
N ILE A 127 3.67 16.26 -1.23
CA ILE A 127 2.83 15.36 -0.43
C ILE A 127 3.60 14.98 0.83
N ILE A 128 2.95 15.14 1.98
CA ILE A 128 3.34 14.50 3.23
C ILE A 128 2.28 13.44 3.52
N ALA A 129 2.67 12.24 3.93
CA ALA A 129 1.68 11.21 4.23
C ALA A 129 2.13 10.26 5.35
N ASN A 130 1.17 9.58 5.98
CA ASN A 130 1.48 8.39 6.77
C ASN A 130 1.30 7.09 5.94
N PRO A 131 2.02 6.00 6.28
CA PRO A 131 1.95 4.74 5.53
C PRO A 131 0.53 4.16 5.33
N PRO A 132 -0.39 4.20 6.32
CA PRO A 132 -1.75 3.68 6.16
C PRO A 132 -2.59 4.31 5.04
N SER A 133 -2.15 5.43 4.46
CA SER A 133 -2.85 6.05 3.32
C SER A 133 -2.72 5.28 2.01
N PHE A 134 -1.63 4.52 1.81
CA PHE A 134 -1.26 3.72 0.61
C PHE A 134 -1.24 4.42 -0.77
N ALA A 135 -1.98 5.52 -0.96
CA ALA A 135 -2.06 6.28 -2.20
C ALA A 135 -0.85 7.18 -2.45
N HIS A 136 -0.11 7.52 -1.39
CA HIS A 136 0.88 8.59 -1.32
C HIS A 136 1.90 8.58 -2.48
N ILE A 137 2.61 7.45 -2.68
CA ILE A 137 3.69 7.33 -3.67
C ILE A 137 3.16 7.34 -5.10
N HIS A 138 1.96 6.79 -5.30
CA HIS A 138 1.33 6.75 -6.61
C HIS A 138 0.78 8.12 -7.02
N CYS A 139 0.20 8.87 -6.08
CA CYS A 139 -0.19 10.26 -6.28
C CYS A 139 1.04 11.13 -6.59
N ALA A 140 2.14 10.92 -5.85
CA ALA A 140 3.39 11.64 -6.04
C ALA A 140 4.04 11.35 -7.40
N GLU A 141 4.09 10.07 -7.81
CA GLU A 141 4.53 9.62 -9.14
C GLU A 141 3.70 10.29 -10.23
N ARG A 142 2.37 10.29 -10.10
CA ARG A 142 1.51 10.90 -11.11
C ARG A 142 1.75 12.40 -11.24
N LEU A 143 1.85 13.12 -10.14
CA LEU A 143 2.03 14.58 -10.16
C LEU A 143 3.49 15.00 -10.46
N GLY A 144 4.46 14.11 -10.33
CA GLY A 144 5.87 14.45 -10.40
C GLY A 144 6.30 15.36 -9.25
N VAL A 145 5.70 15.17 -8.07
CA VAL A 145 5.93 15.99 -6.87
C VAL A 145 6.69 15.20 -5.81
N PRO A 146 7.42 15.87 -4.93
CA PRO A 146 8.08 15.23 -3.80
C PRO A 146 7.09 14.62 -2.81
N LEU A 147 7.48 13.47 -2.27
CA LEU A 147 6.80 12.75 -1.21
C LEU A 147 7.71 12.68 0.02
N HIS A 148 7.12 12.90 1.19
CA HIS A 148 7.75 12.66 2.48
C HIS A 148 6.81 11.85 3.37
N ILE A 149 7.27 10.70 3.86
CA ILE A 149 6.49 9.91 4.81
C ILE A 149 6.80 10.33 6.24
N MET A 150 5.78 10.62 7.03
CA MET A 150 5.95 10.82 8.46
C MET A 150 5.07 9.86 9.24
N PHE A 151 5.56 9.35 10.37
CA PHE A 151 4.78 8.39 11.13
C PHE A 151 5.12 8.37 12.62
N THR A 152 4.17 7.89 13.41
CA THR A 152 4.24 7.76 14.87
C THR A 152 4.61 6.35 15.31
N MET A 153 4.80 5.41 14.38
CA MET A 153 5.25 4.05 14.64
C MET A 153 6.36 3.66 13.67
N PRO A 154 7.30 2.76 14.05
CA PRO A 154 8.33 2.32 13.12
C PRO A 154 7.74 1.56 11.93
N TYR A 155 8.15 1.96 10.72
CA TYR A 155 7.72 1.33 9.46
C TYR A 155 8.91 0.99 8.53
N SER A 156 10.11 1.47 8.87
CA SER A 156 11.33 1.25 8.09
C SER A 156 12.13 0.08 8.67
N PRO A 157 12.59 -0.86 7.83
CA PRO A 157 13.39 -2.00 8.27
C PRO A 157 14.59 -1.60 9.14
N THR A 158 14.81 -2.32 10.24
CA THR A 158 15.99 -2.15 11.12
C THR A 158 16.33 -3.45 11.84
N THR A 159 17.59 -3.60 12.26
CA THR A 159 17.99 -4.66 13.20
C THR A 159 17.63 -4.39 14.66
N ALA A 160 17.24 -3.15 15.02
CA ALA A 160 17.10 -2.75 16.42
C ALA A 160 15.84 -3.29 17.11
N PHE A 161 14.73 -3.41 16.39
CA PHE A 161 13.44 -3.86 16.90
C PHE A 161 12.59 -4.43 15.75
N PRO A 162 11.62 -5.32 16.03
CA PRO A 162 10.73 -5.85 15.01
C PRO A 162 9.67 -4.82 14.61
N HIS A 163 9.01 -5.07 13.48
CA HIS A 163 7.85 -4.32 13.05
C HIS A 163 6.74 -4.47 14.11
N PRO A 164 6.10 -3.36 14.58
CA PRO A 164 5.11 -3.41 15.66
C PRO A 164 3.96 -4.40 15.43
N LEU A 165 3.51 -4.54 14.18
CA LEU A 165 2.43 -5.45 13.78
C LEU A 165 2.83 -6.94 13.63
N ALA A 166 4.13 -7.28 13.65
CA ALA A 166 4.57 -8.65 13.38
C ALA A 166 4.39 -9.61 14.57
N ASN A 167 4.14 -9.08 15.78
CA ASN A 167 3.89 -9.83 17.02
C ASN A 167 4.79 -11.07 17.22
N ILE A 168 6.09 -10.91 17.01
CA ILE A 168 7.06 -12.02 17.10
C ILE A 168 7.37 -12.29 18.58
N GLN A 169 6.85 -13.39 19.11
CA GLN A 169 7.05 -13.76 20.53
C GLN A 169 8.36 -14.54 20.76
N LYS A 170 8.77 -15.41 19.82
CA LYS A 170 10.03 -16.16 19.85
C LYS A 170 10.50 -16.47 18.43
N SER A 171 11.81 -16.44 18.18
CA SER A 171 12.42 -16.91 16.93
C SER A 171 13.74 -17.63 17.22
N ASP A 172 13.98 -18.75 16.54
CA ASP A 172 15.27 -19.47 16.63
C ASP A 172 16.41 -18.79 15.85
N PHE A 173 16.09 -17.74 15.08
CA PHE A 173 17.05 -16.92 14.36
C PHE A 173 17.64 -15.80 15.22
N ASN A 174 18.79 -15.26 14.79
CA ASN A 174 19.38 -14.06 15.39
C ASN A 174 18.35 -12.91 15.40
N SER A 175 18.14 -12.31 16.58
CA SER A 175 17.18 -11.23 16.81
C SER A 175 17.31 -10.08 15.80
N SER A 176 18.54 -9.73 15.39
CA SER A 176 18.78 -8.68 14.39
C SER A 176 18.23 -9.02 13.00
N PHE A 177 18.31 -10.29 12.60
CA PHE A 177 17.77 -10.77 11.32
C PHE A 177 16.25 -10.89 11.38
N THR A 178 15.72 -11.46 12.47
CA THR A 178 14.28 -11.55 12.74
C THR A 178 13.61 -10.17 12.70
N ASN A 179 14.26 -9.16 13.30
CA ASN A 179 13.78 -7.78 13.30
C ASN A 179 13.64 -7.24 11.87
N LYS A 180 14.68 -7.36 11.02
CA LYS A 180 14.59 -6.91 9.62
C LYS A 180 13.55 -7.69 8.81
N LEU A 181 13.52 -9.01 8.97
CA LEU A 181 12.60 -9.88 8.25
C LEU A 181 11.14 -9.54 8.57
N SER A 182 10.85 -9.16 9.81
CA SER A 182 9.50 -8.77 10.22
C SER A 182 8.91 -7.65 9.36
N PHE A 183 9.68 -6.63 8.98
CA PHE A 183 9.20 -5.54 8.11
C PHE A 183 8.87 -6.05 6.71
N ALA A 184 9.72 -6.92 6.15
CA ALA A 184 9.48 -7.50 4.84
C ALA A 184 8.19 -8.36 4.83
N LEU A 185 7.95 -9.13 5.89
CA LEU A 185 6.73 -9.93 6.04
C LEU A 185 5.47 -9.05 6.08
N ILE A 186 5.48 -7.96 6.85
CA ILE A 186 4.33 -7.04 6.93
C ILE A 186 4.04 -6.39 5.59
N GLU A 187 5.08 -5.87 4.92
CA GLU A 187 4.89 -5.27 3.59
C GLU A 187 4.38 -6.31 2.59
N GLN A 188 4.87 -7.55 2.65
CA GLN A 188 4.42 -8.63 1.78
C GLN A 188 2.92 -8.93 1.99
N VAL A 189 2.48 -9.13 3.24
CA VAL A 189 1.06 -9.35 3.57
C VAL A 189 0.20 -8.17 3.12
N THR A 190 0.69 -6.95 3.30
CA THR A 190 0.01 -5.73 2.88
C THR A 190 -0.19 -5.69 1.36
N TRP A 191 0.84 -6.01 0.58
CA TRP A 191 0.76 -6.05 -0.88
C TRP A 191 -0.10 -7.19 -1.41
N TYR A 192 -0.13 -8.35 -0.76
CA TYR A 192 -1.11 -9.40 -1.09
C TYR A 192 -2.55 -8.95 -0.80
N GLY A 193 -2.76 -8.27 0.32
CA GLY A 193 -4.08 -7.83 0.76
C GLY A 193 -4.65 -6.65 -0.03
N LEU A 194 -3.81 -5.73 -0.51
CA LEU A 194 -4.24 -4.44 -1.10
C LEU A 194 -3.68 -4.17 -2.50
N GLY A 195 -2.71 -4.96 -2.98
CA GLY A 195 -1.99 -4.66 -4.21
C GLY A 195 -2.87 -4.62 -5.46
N ASP A 196 -3.93 -5.42 -5.50
CA ASP A 196 -4.91 -5.37 -6.59
C ASP A 196 -5.77 -4.09 -6.56
N LEU A 197 -6.14 -3.60 -5.37
CA LEU A 197 -6.83 -2.31 -5.22
C LEU A 197 -5.92 -1.15 -5.64
N VAL A 198 -4.65 -1.20 -5.22
CA VAL A 198 -3.63 -0.21 -5.60
C VAL A 198 -3.41 -0.21 -7.11
N ASN A 199 -3.26 -1.38 -7.74
CA ASN A 199 -3.06 -1.46 -9.20
C ASN A 199 -4.29 -0.99 -9.98
N ASN A 200 -5.49 -1.36 -9.53
CA ASN A 200 -6.72 -0.82 -10.13
C ASN A 200 -6.75 0.71 -10.03
N PHE A 201 -6.48 1.29 -8.85
CA PHE A 201 -6.40 2.74 -8.64
C PHE A 201 -5.34 3.41 -9.53
N ARG A 202 -4.15 2.78 -9.66
CA ARG A 202 -3.09 3.25 -10.55
C ARG A 202 -3.57 3.32 -12.00
N GLU A 203 -4.22 2.28 -12.50
CA GLU A 203 -4.66 2.23 -13.90
C GLU A 203 -5.90 3.10 -14.15
N SER A 204 -6.92 2.99 -13.31
CA SER A 204 -8.22 3.62 -13.51
C SER A 204 -8.15 5.13 -13.27
N SER A 205 -7.47 5.56 -12.22
CA SER A 205 -7.63 6.91 -11.66
C SER A 205 -6.37 7.74 -11.84
N LEU A 206 -5.21 7.09 -11.88
CA LEU A 206 -3.93 7.74 -12.14
C LEU A 206 -3.40 7.49 -13.55
N GLY A 207 -3.97 6.57 -14.35
CA GLY A 207 -3.42 6.23 -15.67
C GLY A 207 -1.94 5.81 -15.64
N LEU A 208 -1.48 5.27 -14.51
CA LEU A 208 -0.14 4.72 -14.31
C LEU A 208 -0.12 3.23 -14.64
N ARG A 209 1.07 2.70 -14.91
CA ARG A 209 1.25 1.25 -15.11
C ARG A 209 1.06 0.49 -13.79
N PRO A 210 0.45 -0.70 -13.81
CA PRO A 210 0.39 -1.55 -12.62
C PRO A 210 1.79 -1.94 -12.17
N ILE A 211 1.98 -2.14 -10.87
CA ILE A 211 3.22 -2.60 -10.26
C ILE A 211 3.18 -4.12 -10.15
N ASN A 212 4.32 -4.76 -10.41
CA ASN A 212 4.46 -6.18 -10.14
C ASN A 212 4.49 -6.44 -8.62
N LEU A 213 3.53 -7.23 -8.12
CA LEU A 213 3.37 -7.52 -6.69
C LEU A 213 4.58 -8.24 -6.07
N ALA A 214 5.41 -8.93 -6.86
CA ALA A 214 6.67 -9.49 -6.39
C ALA A 214 7.72 -8.41 -6.08
N TRP A 215 7.62 -7.24 -6.72
CA TRP A 215 8.57 -6.13 -6.58
C TRP A 215 8.07 -5.00 -5.67
N ALA A 216 6.77 -4.98 -5.41
CA ALA A 216 6.10 -3.94 -4.65
C ALA A 216 6.55 -3.87 -3.16
N PRO A 217 6.82 -4.98 -2.46
CA PRO A 217 7.47 -4.93 -1.15
C PRO A 217 8.83 -4.23 -1.20
N GLY A 218 9.09 -3.39 -0.22
CA GLY A 218 10.29 -2.58 -0.09
C GLY A 218 10.33 -1.34 -0.99
N LEU A 219 9.24 -1.01 -1.70
CA LEU A 219 9.21 0.11 -2.66
C LEU A 219 9.71 1.42 -2.06
N MET A 220 9.23 1.79 -0.87
CA MET A 220 9.64 3.03 -0.20
C MET A 220 11.14 3.04 0.13
N THR A 221 11.67 1.91 0.57
CA THR A 221 13.10 1.72 0.89
C THR A 221 13.96 1.77 -0.38
N LYS A 222 13.55 1.07 -1.45
CA LYS A 222 14.24 1.03 -2.75
C LYS A 222 14.33 2.41 -3.38
N LEU A 223 13.25 3.19 -3.32
CA LEU A 223 13.18 4.56 -3.83
C LEU A 223 13.79 5.60 -2.88
N LYS A 224 14.29 5.18 -1.70
CA LYS A 224 14.80 6.07 -0.65
C LYS A 224 13.85 7.23 -0.36
N ILE A 225 12.57 6.92 -0.22
CA ILE A 225 11.57 7.92 0.14
C ILE A 225 11.93 8.47 1.54
N PRO A 226 12.02 9.80 1.71
CA PRO A 226 12.35 10.38 3.01
C PRO A 226 11.31 10.01 4.07
N PHE A 227 11.80 9.65 5.26
CA PHE A 227 10.98 9.30 6.41
C PHE A 227 11.26 10.21 7.60
N THR A 228 10.21 10.59 8.32
CA THR A 228 10.35 11.26 9.63
C THR A 228 9.46 10.65 10.68
N TYR A 229 10.10 10.21 11.75
CA TYR A 229 9.44 9.62 12.88
C TYR A 229 9.15 10.68 13.94
N CYS A 230 7.88 10.70 14.36
CA CYS A 230 7.30 11.71 15.23
C CYS A 230 7.35 11.27 16.70
N TRP A 231 8.50 10.75 17.14
CA TRP A 231 8.75 10.38 18.53
C TRP A 231 10.03 11.03 19.05
N SER A 232 10.13 11.12 20.38
CA SER A 232 11.30 11.68 21.04
C SER A 232 12.56 10.83 20.81
N PRO A 233 13.67 11.39 20.28
CA PRO A 233 14.96 10.69 20.22
C PRO A 233 15.53 10.37 21.60
N THR A 234 15.05 11.04 22.66
CA THR A 234 15.39 10.71 24.06
C THR A 234 14.71 9.42 24.50
N LEU A 235 13.47 9.19 24.05
CA LEU A 235 12.70 7.97 24.32
C LEU A 235 13.22 6.80 23.48
N LEU A 236 13.29 6.97 22.16
CA LEU A 236 13.76 5.95 21.23
C LEU A 236 14.73 6.57 20.21
N LYS A 237 16.01 6.26 20.38
CA LYS A 237 17.08 6.74 19.51
C LYS A 237 16.93 6.20 18.09
N LYS A 238 17.36 6.99 17.11
CA LYS A 238 17.51 6.54 15.72
C LYS A 238 18.43 5.30 15.66
N PRO A 239 17.95 4.15 15.13
CA PRO A 239 18.79 3.00 14.84
C PRO A 239 20.01 3.35 13.98
N LYS A 240 21.15 2.71 14.28
CA LYS A 240 22.43 2.98 13.59
C LYS A 240 22.42 2.55 12.13
N ASP A 241 21.55 1.60 11.76
CA ASP A 241 21.44 1.06 10.40
C ASP A 241 20.48 1.85 9.50
N TRP A 242 19.88 2.94 9.99
CA TRP A 242 19.06 3.85 9.18
C TRP A 242 19.90 4.93 8.48
N GLY A 243 19.66 5.07 7.17
CA GLY A 243 20.30 6.07 6.32
C GLY A 243 19.92 7.52 6.62
N PRO A 244 20.56 8.50 5.96
CA PRO A 244 20.32 9.93 6.17
C PRO A 244 18.91 10.40 5.77
N GLU A 245 18.20 9.64 4.94
CA GLU A 245 16.81 9.89 4.50
C GLU A 245 15.78 9.65 5.60
N ILE A 246 16.16 8.97 6.68
CA ILE A 246 15.30 8.68 7.83
C ILE A 246 15.72 9.53 9.02
N TYR A 247 14.76 10.25 9.60
CA TYR A 247 15.00 11.16 10.70
C TYR A 247 14.03 10.93 11.87
N VAL A 248 14.47 11.16 13.10
CA VAL A 248 13.65 11.12 14.31
C VAL A 248 13.55 12.54 14.84
N ALA A 249 12.38 13.16 14.72
CA ALA A 249 12.23 14.60 14.89
C ALA A 249 11.92 15.04 16.33
N GLY A 250 11.28 14.18 17.12
CA GLY A 250 10.58 14.56 18.35
C GLY A 250 9.06 14.44 18.20
N PHE A 251 8.35 14.51 19.31
CA PHE A 251 6.88 14.52 19.29
C PHE A 251 6.34 15.81 18.66
N TYR A 252 5.27 15.69 17.87
CA TYR A 252 4.58 16.85 17.31
C TYR A 252 3.42 17.22 18.24
N SER A 253 3.67 18.20 19.10
CA SER A 253 2.68 18.68 20.07
C SER A 253 1.90 19.85 19.50
N LEU A 254 0.58 19.82 19.65
CA LEU A 254 -0.22 21.02 19.46
C LEU A 254 0.05 21.99 20.61
N PRO A 255 0.09 23.31 20.34
CA PRO A 255 0.05 24.30 21.41
C PRO A 255 -1.21 24.07 22.25
N THR A 256 -1.06 24.04 23.58
CA THR A 256 -2.21 23.98 24.49
C THR A 256 -2.99 25.28 24.35
N ASP A 257 -4.29 25.18 24.12
CA ASP A 257 -5.18 26.34 24.18
C ASP A 257 -5.27 26.78 25.65
N ILE A 258 -4.77 27.98 25.94
CA ILE A 258 -4.70 28.56 27.28
C ILE A 258 -6.12 28.84 27.82
N SER A 259 -7.14 28.80 26.95
CA SER A 259 -8.54 29.12 27.27
C SER A 259 -9.41 27.94 27.72
N PHE A 260 -8.86 26.73 27.90
CA PHE A 260 -9.66 25.60 28.35
C PHE A 260 -10.14 25.78 29.80
N GLU A 261 -11.46 25.92 29.99
CA GLU A 261 -12.10 25.91 31.30
C GLU A 261 -12.57 24.48 31.65
N PRO A 262 -12.04 23.88 32.74
CA PRO A 262 -12.47 22.54 33.14
C PRO A 262 -13.88 22.58 33.76
N PRO A 263 -14.68 21.52 33.59
CA PRO A 263 -15.92 21.35 34.33
C PRO A 263 -15.72 21.48 35.86
N ALA A 264 -16.63 22.21 36.53
CA ALA A 264 -16.48 22.56 37.95
C ALA A 264 -16.45 21.33 38.88
N ASP A 265 -17.19 20.28 38.53
CA ASP A 265 -17.23 18.99 39.22
C ASP A 265 -15.89 18.24 39.11
N LEU A 266 -15.30 18.20 37.92
CA LEU A 266 -13.97 17.64 37.68
C LEU A 266 -12.90 18.39 38.49
N TRP A 267 -12.93 19.71 38.45
CA TRP A 267 -11.96 20.52 39.18
C TRP A 267 -12.10 20.35 40.70
N SER A 268 -13.34 20.24 41.19
CA SER A 268 -13.60 19.95 42.60
C SER A 268 -13.06 18.59 43.02
N PHE A 269 -13.27 17.54 42.20
CA PHE A 269 -12.73 16.21 42.48
C PHE A 269 -11.20 16.17 42.51
N ILE A 270 -10.54 16.81 41.53
CA ILE A 270 -9.07 16.88 41.47
C ILE A 270 -8.53 17.52 42.76
N ASN A 271 -9.11 18.64 43.20
CA ASN A 271 -8.65 19.38 44.38
C ASN A 271 -9.03 18.77 45.73
N ALA A 272 -9.92 17.76 45.77
CA ALA A 272 -10.38 17.15 47.01
C ALA A 272 -9.35 16.24 47.71
N GLY A 273 -8.12 16.09 47.17
CA GLY A 273 -7.10 15.21 47.77
C GLY A 273 -5.87 14.96 46.89
N GLU A 274 -5.22 13.81 47.07
CA GLU A 274 -4.01 13.39 46.33
C GLU A 274 -4.25 13.22 44.82
N PRO A 275 -3.35 13.67 43.92
CA PRO A 275 -3.58 13.64 42.48
C PRO A 275 -4.02 12.26 41.95
N PRO A 276 -5.19 12.16 41.29
CA PRO A 276 -5.72 10.88 40.84
C PRO A 276 -4.88 10.32 39.68
N ILE A 277 -5.01 9.02 39.41
CA ILE A 277 -4.51 8.42 38.18
C ILE A 277 -5.51 8.61 37.04
N TYR A 278 -5.05 8.65 35.79
CA TYR A 278 -5.91 8.61 34.62
C TYR A 278 -5.99 7.19 34.05
N ILE A 279 -7.19 6.70 33.75
CA ILE A 279 -7.42 5.44 33.03
C ILE A 279 -8.26 5.73 31.79
N GLY A 280 -7.73 5.43 30.61
CA GLY A 280 -8.46 5.60 29.36
C GLY A 280 -7.93 4.74 28.23
N PHE A 281 -8.74 3.80 27.78
CA PHE A 281 -8.39 2.89 26.68
C PHE A 281 -8.75 3.44 25.28
N SER A 282 -9.28 4.66 25.20
CA SER A 282 -9.70 5.29 23.93
C SER A 282 -10.72 4.40 23.16
N SER A 283 -10.81 4.54 21.83
CA SER A 283 -11.84 3.95 20.95
C SER A 283 -11.81 2.43 20.80
N ILE A 284 -11.55 1.70 21.89
CA ILE A 284 -11.57 0.24 21.94
C ILE A 284 -12.97 -0.20 22.37
N ILE A 285 -13.57 -1.07 21.58
CA ILE A 285 -14.83 -1.73 21.92
C ILE A 285 -14.48 -3.00 22.69
N PHE A 286 -15.05 -3.13 23.89
CA PHE A 286 -14.95 -4.34 24.69
C PHE A 286 -16.16 -5.24 24.44
N ASP A 287 -15.93 -6.56 24.45
CA ASP A 287 -17.02 -7.53 24.37
C ASP A 287 -17.97 -7.40 25.56
N ASP A 288 -17.41 -7.13 26.76
CA ASP A 288 -18.16 -6.85 27.99
C ASP A 288 -17.62 -5.57 28.67
N PRO A 289 -18.20 -4.39 28.35
CA PRO A 289 -17.81 -3.12 28.95
C PRO A 289 -18.09 -3.05 30.46
N GLN A 290 -19.07 -3.78 30.97
CA GLN A 290 -19.44 -3.76 32.39
C GLN A 290 -18.41 -4.54 33.21
N ALA A 291 -18.08 -5.77 32.80
CA ALA A 291 -17.03 -6.55 33.45
C ALA A 291 -15.67 -5.83 33.42
N MET A 292 -15.38 -5.10 32.33
CA MET A 292 -14.17 -4.27 32.25
C MET A 292 -14.20 -3.13 33.30
N MET A 293 -15.32 -2.43 33.44
CA MET A 293 -15.49 -1.36 34.43
C MET A 293 -15.34 -1.91 35.85
N GLU A 294 -15.97 -3.04 36.18
CA GLU A 294 -15.86 -3.70 37.49
C GLU A 294 -14.41 -4.11 37.80
N MET A 295 -13.67 -4.65 36.82
CA MET A 295 -12.26 -4.98 36.97
C MET A 295 -11.40 -3.74 37.25
N ILE A 296 -11.64 -2.64 36.53
CA ILE A 296 -10.94 -1.36 36.74
C ILE A 296 -11.23 -0.81 38.14
N LEU A 297 -12.50 -0.79 38.57
CA LEU A 297 -12.89 -0.30 39.90
C LEU A 297 -12.21 -1.12 41.00
N SER A 298 -12.21 -2.46 40.87
CA SER A 298 -11.52 -3.34 41.81
C SER A 298 -10.01 -3.12 41.82
N ALA A 299 -9.38 -2.86 40.67
CA ALA A 299 -7.95 -2.54 40.60
C ALA A 299 -7.60 -1.22 41.30
N VAL A 300 -8.45 -0.20 41.11
CA VAL A 300 -8.29 1.12 41.75
C VAL A 300 -8.43 1.01 43.28
N GLU A 301 -9.40 0.24 43.74
CA GLU A 301 -9.59 -0.04 45.16
C GLU A 301 -8.38 -0.78 45.76
N GLN A 302 -7.93 -1.87 45.12
CA GLN A 302 -6.75 -2.64 45.55
C GLN A 302 -5.46 -1.81 45.53
N ALA A 303 -5.32 -0.89 44.57
CA ALA A 303 -4.18 0.01 44.50
C ALA A 303 -4.23 1.12 45.56
N GLY A 304 -5.41 1.40 46.14
CA GLY A 304 -5.61 2.44 47.16
C GLY A 304 -5.48 3.86 46.60
N VAL A 305 -5.91 4.09 45.37
CA VAL A 305 -5.73 5.38 44.66
C VAL A 305 -7.06 6.03 44.29
N ARG A 306 -7.01 7.34 43.98
CA ARG A 306 -8.11 8.03 43.29
C ARG A 306 -7.94 7.89 41.78
N ALA A 307 -9.03 7.76 41.02
CA ALA A 307 -8.96 7.55 39.57
C ALA A 307 -9.91 8.44 38.79
N LEU A 308 -9.44 8.91 37.64
CA LEU A 308 -10.23 9.53 36.58
C LEU A 308 -10.38 8.50 35.46
N ILE A 309 -11.60 8.03 35.20
CA ILE A 309 -11.88 7.03 34.17
C ILE A 309 -12.52 7.70 32.98
N SER A 310 -11.82 7.74 31.84
CA SER A 310 -12.40 8.18 30.58
C SER A 310 -13.40 7.14 30.07
N ARG A 311 -14.66 7.56 29.87
CA ARG A 311 -15.69 6.69 29.28
C ARG A 311 -15.27 6.15 27.91
N GLY A 312 -14.52 6.94 27.14
CA GLY A 312 -14.15 6.64 25.77
C GLY A 312 -15.34 6.26 24.89
N TRP A 313 -15.07 5.72 23.69
CA TRP A 313 -16.13 5.15 22.84
C TRP A 313 -16.58 3.76 23.31
N ALA A 314 -15.86 3.19 24.26
CA ALA A 314 -16.18 1.93 24.94
C ALA A 314 -17.55 1.95 25.66
N ARG A 315 -18.15 3.13 25.87
CA ARG A 315 -19.38 3.31 26.64
C ARG A 315 -19.34 2.49 27.93
N LEU A 316 -18.23 2.58 28.67
CA LEU A 316 -18.07 1.91 29.96
C LEU A 316 -19.30 2.25 30.80
N GLY A 317 -20.15 1.25 31.02
CA GLY A 317 -21.47 1.42 31.58
C GLY A 317 -21.36 1.91 33.02
N THR A 318 -22.08 2.98 33.35
CA THR A 318 -22.28 3.39 34.74
C THR A 318 -23.68 3.00 35.24
N GLU A 319 -24.48 2.32 34.42
CA GLU A 319 -25.80 1.83 34.81
C GLU A 319 -25.64 0.67 35.79
N GLY A 320 -25.81 0.96 37.09
CA GLY A 320 -25.77 -0.04 38.17
C GLY A 320 -24.49 -0.05 39.01
N CYS A 321 -23.41 0.62 38.59
CA CYS A 321 -22.19 0.74 39.40
C CYS A 321 -22.20 2.06 40.18
N GLN A 322 -22.33 2.01 41.51
CA GLN A 322 -21.99 3.16 42.35
C GLN A 322 -20.49 3.41 42.21
N ALA A 323 -20.12 4.48 41.48
CA ALA A 323 -18.74 4.95 41.51
C ALA A 323 -18.42 5.32 42.97
N ALA A 324 -17.47 4.61 43.57
CA ALA A 324 -16.98 4.94 44.91
C ALA A 324 -16.43 6.37 44.93
N ASP A 325 -16.43 7.01 46.11
CA ASP A 325 -16.04 8.43 46.29
C ASP A 325 -14.64 8.77 45.75
N ASN A 326 -13.79 7.77 45.51
CA ASN A 326 -12.44 7.89 44.95
C ASN A 326 -12.37 7.80 43.41
N VAL A 327 -13.50 7.73 42.70
CA VAL A 327 -13.56 7.60 41.24
C VAL A 327 -14.41 8.69 40.61
N PHE A 328 -13.86 9.35 39.59
CA PHE A 328 -14.59 10.31 38.75
C PHE A 328 -14.61 9.85 37.30
N VAL A 329 -15.80 9.82 36.69
CA VAL A 329 -15.99 9.36 35.32
C VAL A 329 -15.98 10.57 34.37
N LEU A 330 -14.97 10.63 33.50
CA LEU A 330 -14.71 11.74 32.61
C LEU A 330 -15.55 11.67 31.32
N GLY A 331 -15.99 12.82 30.85
CA GLY A 331 -16.33 13.09 29.45
C GLY A 331 -15.08 13.39 28.60
N ASP A 332 -15.29 14.05 27.46
CA ASP A 332 -14.19 14.47 26.59
C ASP A 332 -13.44 15.67 27.19
N VAL A 333 -12.21 15.44 27.63
CA VAL A 333 -11.31 16.46 28.22
C VAL A 333 -9.97 16.46 27.48
N LEU A 334 -9.37 17.64 27.31
CA LEU A 334 -8.06 17.77 26.68
C LEU A 334 -6.96 17.12 27.51
N HIS A 335 -6.32 16.06 26.98
CA HIS A 335 -5.22 15.36 27.65
C HIS A 335 -4.04 16.27 28.00
N SER A 336 -3.76 17.28 27.17
CA SER A 336 -2.67 18.24 27.41
C SER A 336 -2.82 19.00 28.72
N TRP A 337 -4.07 19.29 29.12
CA TRP A 337 -4.38 19.91 30.41
C TRP A 337 -4.54 18.86 31.50
N LEU A 338 -5.35 17.83 31.24
CA LEU A 338 -5.69 16.81 32.22
C LEU A 338 -4.45 16.09 32.78
N PHE A 339 -3.49 15.78 31.91
CA PHE A 339 -2.31 15.03 32.32
C PHE A 339 -1.36 15.85 33.18
N GLU A 340 -1.52 17.16 33.33
CA GLU A 340 -0.75 17.94 34.30
C GLU A 340 -1.19 17.64 35.74
N HIS A 341 -2.47 17.29 35.93
CA HIS A 341 -3.15 17.14 37.22
C HIS A 341 -3.27 15.69 37.73
N VAL A 342 -2.67 14.72 37.04
CA VAL A 342 -2.71 13.29 37.42
C VAL A 342 -1.37 12.79 37.92
N SER A 343 -1.36 11.66 38.65
CA SER A 343 -0.14 11.03 39.18
C SER A 343 0.45 9.96 38.26
N ALA A 344 -0.37 9.30 37.43
CA ALA A 344 0.04 8.35 36.40
C ALA A 344 -1.01 8.29 35.27
N VAL A 345 -0.63 7.78 34.11
CA VAL A 345 -1.48 7.62 32.93
C VAL A 345 -1.54 6.15 32.53
N ILE A 346 -2.72 5.57 32.51
CA ILE A 346 -2.98 4.18 32.13
C ILE A 346 -3.79 4.19 30.83
N HIS A 347 -3.29 3.56 29.78
CA HIS A 347 -3.95 3.54 28.47
C HIS A 347 -3.56 2.35 27.60
N HIS A 348 -4.18 2.24 26.42
CA HIS A 348 -3.95 1.10 25.52
C HIS A 348 -2.57 1.09 24.82
N GLY A 349 -1.93 2.25 24.67
CA GLY A 349 -0.58 2.37 24.11
C GLY A 349 -0.48 3.14 22.80
N GLY A 350 -1.59 3.75 22.35
CA GLY A 350 -1.59 4.63 21.19
C GLY A 350 -0.54 5.72 21.29
N ALA A 351 0.23 5.92 20.21
CA ALA A 351 1.42 6.77 20.20
C ALA A 351 1.18 8.20 20.70
N GLY A 352 0.01 8.78 20.38
CA GLY A 352 -0.36 10.13 20.82
C GLY A 352 -0.58 10.25 22.33
N THR A 353 -1.24 9.28 22.96
CA THR A 353 -1.46 9.28 24.41
C THR A 353 -0.16 8.98 25.16
N THR A 354 0.66 8.04 24.65
CA THR A 354 2.00 7.77 25.15
C THR A 354 2.85 9.05 25.12
N ALA A 355 2.84 9.76 24.01
CA ALA A 355 3.55 11.04 23.87
C ALA A 355 3.07 12.07 24.89
N ALA A 356 1.75 12.23 25.05
CA ALA A 356 1.16 13.19 25.98
C ALA A 356 1.51 12.87 27.45
N GLY A 357 1.42 11.60 27.86
CA GLY A 357 1.76 11.17 29.22
C GLY A 357 3.23 11.45 29.56
N LEU A 358 4.14 11.09 28.65
CA LEU A 358 5.57 11.33 28.81
C LEU A 358 5.93 12.82 28.75
N ALA A 359 5.28 13.60 27.89
CA ALA A 359 5.46 15.06 27.82
C ALA A 359 4.96 15.78 29.09
N ALA A 360 3.94 15.22 29.76
CA ALA A 360 3.47 15.67 31.07
C ALA A 360 4.34 15.14 32.24
N GLY A 361 5.33 14.28 31.96
CA GLY A 361 6.23 13.70 32.95
C GLY A 361 5.55 12.69 33.87
N LYS A 362 4.50 12.05 33.38
CA LYS A 362 3.72 11.09 34.16
C LYS A 362 4.18 9.66 33.85
N PRO A 363 4.39 8.81 34.88
CA PRO A 363 4.49 7.38 34.70
C PRO A 363 3.36 6.85 33.81
N THR A 364 3.70 6.03 32.84
CA THR A 364 2.77 5.59 31.78
C THR A 364 2.64 4.06 31.79
N VAL A 365 1.47 3.55 32.14
CA VAL A 365 1.13 2.11 32.11
C VAL A 365 0.43 1.80 30.80
N ILE A 366 0.96 0.83 30.05
CA ILE A 366 0.44 0.47 28.73
C ILE A 366 -0.16 -0.93 28.77
N VAL A 367 -1.45 -1.01 28.42
CA VAL A 367 -2.21 -2.26 28.28
C VAL A 367 -2.47 -2.50 26.79
N PRO A 368 -1.58 -3.19 26.06
CA PRO A 368 -1.69 -3.29 24.61
C PRO A 368 -2.86 -4.15 24.13
N PHE A 369 -3.45 -3.72 23.02
CA PHE A 369 -4.50 -4.44 22.29
C PHE A 369 -4.02 -4.91 20.91
N PHE A 370 -3.51 -3.98 20.08
CA PHE A 370 -3.04 -4.30 18.73
C PHE A 370 -1.86 -3.40 18.33
N GLY A 371 -0.68 -3.97 18.06
CA GLY A 371 0.52 -3.22 17.65
C GLY A 371 1.14 -2.30 18.72
N ASP A 372 0.34 -1.86 19.71
CA ASP A 372 0.71 -0.93 20.78
C ASP A 372 1.70 -1.52 21.80
N ALA A 373 1.89 -2.84 21.79
CA ALA A 373 2.87 -3.52 22.65
C ALA A 373 4.29 -2.99 22.42
N PHE A 374 4.57 -2.48 21.22
CA PHE A 374 5.83 -1.80 20.92
C PHE A 374 6.07 -0.61 21.87
N TRP A 375 5.10 0.30 21.99
CA TRP A 375 5.24 1.47 22.86
C TRP A 375 5.29 1.09 24.33
N GLY A 376 4.53 0.08 24.74
CA GLY A 376 4.63 -0.51 26.08
C GLY A 376 6.06 -0.92 26.44
N ASN A 377 6.70 -1.68 25.55
CA ASN A 377 8.08 -2.11 25.77
C ASN A 377 9.08 -0.94 25.73
N VAL A 378 8.87 0.05 24.85
CA VAL A 378 9.73 1.24 24.79
C VAL A 378 9.64 2.05 26.09
N VAL A 379 8.44 2.27 26.63
CA VAL A 379 8.23 2.98 27.90
C VAL A 379 8.84 2.23 29.08
N ALA A 380 8.64 0.91 29.13
CA ALA A 380 9.20 0.05 30.17
C ALA A 380 10.74 0.05 30.14
N ASN A 381 11.34 -0.12 28.96
CA ASN A 381 12.80 -0.06 28.78
C ASN A 381 13.38 1.32 29.11
N ALA A 382 12.59 2.38 28.95
CA ALA A 382 12.96 3.72 29.36
C ALA A 382 12.83 3.94 30.88
N GLY A 383 12.24 3.00 31.62
CA GLY A 383 11.99 3.09 33.07
C GLY A 383 10.86 4.05 33.45
N ALA A 384 10.01 4.44 32.50
CA ALA A 384 8.93 5.42 32.71
C ALA A 384 7.55 4.76 32.90
N GLY A 385 7.53 3.45 33.08
CA GLY A 385 6.33 2.65 33.31
C GLY A 385 6.68 1.17 33.51
N PRO A 386 5.74 0.35 33.98
CA PRO A 386 5.95 -1.09 34.14
C PRO A 386 5.96 -1.81 32.76
N PRO A 387 6.47 -3.06 32.69
CA PRO A 387 6.35 -3.90 31.50
C PRO A 387 4.89 -4.05 31.05
N PRO A 388 4.58 -3.98 29.74
CA PRO A 388 3.21 -4.03 29.26
C PRO A 388 2.58 -5.42 29.44
N ILE A 389 1.27 -5.45 29.69
CA ILE A 389 0.50 -6.68 29.83
C ILE A 389 -0.67 -6.64 28.87
N ALA A 390 -0.73 -7.62 27.97
CA ALA A 390 -1.80 -7.74 26.99
C ALA A 390 -3.17 -7.79 27.68
N TYR A 391 -4.17 -7.12 27.09
CA TYR A 391 -5.50 -6.98 27.70
C TYR A 391 -6.15 -8.33 28.05
N LEU A 392 -5.92 -9.36 27.23
CA LEU A 392 -6.45 -10.72 27.44
C LEU A 392 -5.95 -11.39 28.73
N ASN A 393 -4.80 -10.95 29.24
CA ASN A 393 -4.19 -11.49 30.46
C ASN A 393 -4.37 -10.55 31.65
N MET A 394 -5.09 -9.44 31.49
CA MET A 394 -5.24 -8.43 32.52
C MET A 394 -6.28 -8.85 33.56
N THR A 395 -5.92 -8.71 34.83
CA THR A 395 -6.82 -8.89 35.97
C THR A 395 -6.74 -7.68 36.90
N ALA A 396 -7.70 -7.53 37.81
CA ALA A 396 -7.71 -6.42 38.76
C ALA A 396 -6.42 -6.35 39.59
N GLY A 397 -5.95 -7.49 40.11
CA GLY A 397 -4.72 -7.55 40.91
C GLY A 397 -3.45 -7.25 40.10
N ILE A 398 -3.41 -7.67 38.83
CA ILE A 398 -2.29 -7.34 37.92
C ILE A 398 -2.26 -5.84 37.64
N LEU A 399 -3.41 -5.25 37.32
CA LEU A 399 -3.53 -3.82 37.04
C LEU A 399 -3.19 -2.99 38.29
N ALA A 400 -3.68 -3.39 39.47
CA ALA A 400 -3.34 -2.75 40.73
C ALA A 400 -1.82 -2.75 41.00
N ASN A 401 -1.16 -3.88 40.76
CA ASN A 401 0.30 -3.98 40.89
C ASN A 401 1.02 -3.07 39.89
N GLN A 402 0.60 -3.03 38.63
CA GLN A 402 1.17 -2.11 37.63
C GLN A 402 0.99 -0.63 38.03
N ILE A 403 -0.16 -0.26 38.59
CA ILE A 403 -0.42 1.09 39.13
C ILE A 403 0.57 1.38 40.26
N GLN A 404 0.70 0.48 41.22
CA GLN A 404 1.62 0.64 42.36
C GLN A 404 3.09 0.74 41.92
N GLN A 405 3.51 -0.05 40.92
CA GLN A 405 4.84 0.05 40.32
C GLN A 405 5.05 1.39 39.63
N ALA A 406 4.09 1.85 38.83
CA ALA A 406 4.17 3.14 38.15
C ALA A 406 4.29 4.32 39.13
N LEU A 407 3.69 4.19 40.31
CA LEU A 407 3.70 5.22 41.34
C LEU A 407 4.98 5.23 42.20
N GLN A 408 5.91 4.30 41.99
CA GLN A 408 7.19 4.28 42.70
C GLN A 408 8.04 5.54 42.39
N PRO A 409 8.85 6.01 43.36
CA PRO A 409 9.61 7.25 43.22
C PRO A 409 10.59 7.25 42.05
N ASP A 410 11.26 6.13 41.77
CA ASP A 410 12.22 5.97 40.68
C ASP A 410 11.56 6.09 39.30
N VAL A 411 10.38 5.48 39.12
CA VAL A 411 9.60 5.59 37.87
C VAL A 411 9.12 7.02 37.65
N LYS A 412 8.64 7.70 38.70
CA LYS A 412 8.26 9.12 38.65
C LYS A 412 9.45 10.02 38.28
N LEU A 413 10.61 9.81 38.90
CA LEU A 413 11.84 10.55 38.58
C LEU A 413 12.25 10.33 37.12
N ARG A 414 12.11 9.10 36.62
CA ARG A 414 12.44 8.78 35.24
C ARG A 414 11.48 9.40 34.23
N ALA A 415 10.18 9.38 34.51
CA ALA A 415 9.18 10.08 33.70
C ALA A 415 9.45 11.60 33.66
N ARG A 416 9.80 12.20 34.81
CA ARG A 416 10.18 13.62 34.88
C ARG A 416 11.46 13.93 34.09
N TYR A 417 12.46 13.04 34.12
CA TYR A 417 13.65 13.17 33.30
C TYR A 417 13.32 13.19 31.80
N LEU A 418 12.44 12.29 31.33
CA LEU A 418 12.01 12.26 29.94
C LEU A 418 11.28 13.55 29.56
N GLN A 419 10.35 14.02 30.40
CA GLN A 419 9.65 15.29 30.18
C GLN A 419 10.61 16.46 29.97
N LEU A 420 11.61 16.63 30.84
CA LEU A 420 12.54 17.76 30.75
C LEU A 420 13.35 17.75 29.45
N ASN A 421 13.62 16.57 28.90
CA ASN A 421 14.28 16.45 27.60
C ASN A 421 13.30 16.67 26.44
N ILE A 422 12.10 16.07 26.51
CA ILE A 422 11.04 16.22 25.51
C ILE A 422 10.64 17.70 25.36
N GLN A 423 10.53 18.45 26.45
CA GLN A 423 10.20 19.88 26.41
C GLN A 423 11.25 20.75 25.68
N ARG A 424 12.50 20.28 25.57
CA ARG A 424 13.55 20.97 24.81
C ARG A 424 13.53 20.61 23.32
N GLU A 425 12.81 19.55 22.95
CA GLU A 425 12.67 19.11 21.57
C GLU A 425 11.65 19.98 20.83
N GLN A 426 11.98 20.41 19.62
CA GLN A 426 11.05 21.15 18.75
C GLN A 426 10.56 20.21 17.64
N GLY A 427 9.78 19.19 17.98
CA GLY A 427 9.43 18.10 17.06
C GLY A 427 8.86 18.58 15.73
N SER A 428 7.78 19.37 15.75
CA SER A 428 7.13 19.87 14.52
C SER A 428 8.07 20.75 13.67
N GLU A 429 8.90 21.56 14.32
CA GLU A 429 9.92 22.38 13.66
C GLU A 429 11.01 21.52 13.02
N ASN A 430 11.54 20.54 13.75
CA ASN A 430 12.54 19.59 13.27
C ASN A 430 12.00 18.78 12.08
N GLY A 431 10.74 18.35 12.15
CA GLY A 431 10.03 17.69 11.07
C GLY A 431 9.90 18.57 9.83
N ALA A 432 9.48 19.83 10.01
CA ALA A 432 9.41 20.81 8.93
C ALA A 432 10.78 21.07 8.30
N ARG A 433 11.84 21.28 9.09
CA ARG A 433 13.21 21.46 8.55
C ARG A 433 13.68 20.25 7.76
N HIS A 434 13.43 19.04 8.27
CA HIS A 434 13.78 17.83 7.54
C HIS A 434 13.02 17.74 6.21
N PHE A 435 11.73 18.08 6.20
CA PHE A 435 10.94 18.17 4.96
C PHE A 435 11.58 19.11 3.94
N HIS A 436 11.93 20.33 4.32
CA HIS A 436 12.60 21.27 3.41
C HIS A 436 13.99 20.78 2.95
N LYS A 437 14.74 20.10 3.83
CA LYS A 437 16.06 19.56 3.51
C LYS A 437 16.00 18.44 2.46
N VAL A 438 15.09 17.48 2.61
CA VAL A 438 14.97 16.31 1.70
C VAL A 438 14.20 16.60 0.42
N LEU A 439 13.51 17.74 0.38
CA LEU A 439 12.90 18.27 -0.82
C LEU A 439 13.94 18.62 -1.90
N SER A 440 15.20 18.90 -1.53
CA SER A 440 16.27 19.39 -2.41
C SER A 440 15.73 20.42 -3.41
N LEU A 441 15.36 21.61 -2.91
CA LEU A 441 14.64 22.63 -3.69
C LEU A 441 15.42 23.24 -4.87
N ASP A 442 16.68 22.84 -5.06
CA ASP A 442 17.49 23.20 -6.22
C ASP A 442 16.77 22.75 -7.51
N GLY A 443 16.31 23.73 -8.31
CA GLY A 443 15.54 23.48 -9.53
C GLY A 443 14.01 23.41 -9.36
N SER A 444 13.48 23.74 -8.17
CA SER A 444 12.02 23.86 -7.92
C SER A 444 11.51 25.30 -7.86
N GLN A 445 12.39 26.30 -7.83
CA GLN A 445 12.03 27.73 -7.80
C GLN A 445 11.78 28.27 -9.21
N CYS A 446 10.83 29.18 -9.35
CA CYS A 446 10.60 29.86 -10.61
C CYS A 446 11.72 30.87 -10.91
N ALA A 447 12.18 30.90 -12.17
CA ALA A 447 13.21 31.81 -12.64
C ALA A 447 12.85 33.31 -12.49
N LEU A 448 11.55 33.65 -12.48
CA LEU A 448 11.06 35.03 -12.41
C LEU A 448 10.53 35.41 -11.03
N THR A 449 10.06 34.43 -10.26
CA THR A 449 9.49 34.59 -8.92
C THR A 449 10.07 33.51 -8.00
N PRO A 450 11.31 33.66 -7.50
CA PRO A 450 11.98 32.62 -6.71
C PRO A 450 11.21 32.18 -5.45
N GLU A 451 10.33 33.06 -4.94
CA GLU A 451 9.43 32.78 -3.82
C GLU A 451 8.27 31.81 -4.17
N ARG A 452 8.09 31.46 -5.45
CA ARG A 452 7.05 30.56 -5.95
C ARG A 452 7.65 29.34 -6.64
N ARG A 453 6.96 28.21 -6.51
CA ARG A 453 7.35 26.96 -7.18
C ARG A 453 7.20 27.07 -8.69
N ALA A 454 8.18 26.55 -9.41
CA ALA A 454 8.10 26.33 -10.84
C ALA A 454 7.20 25.13 -11.16
N VAL A 455 6.28 25.34 -12.12
CA VAL A 455 5.29 24.37 -12.57
C VAL A 455 5.41 24.10 -14.06
N TRP A 456 5.98 25.05 -14.81
CA TRP A 456 6.13 24.99 -16.24
C TRP A 456 7.61 24.99 -16.63
N ARG A 457 7.95 24.28 -17.69
CA ARG A 457 9.21 24.37 -18.41
C ARG A 457 8.93 24.87 -19.83
N LEU A 458 9.70 25.84 -20.29
CA LEU A 458 9.61 26.31 -21.67
C LEU A 458 10.35 25.35 -22.61
N LYS A 459 9.71 24.95 -23.71
CA LYS A 459 10.33 24.07 -24.71
C LYS A 459 11.53 24.77 -25.35
N GLY A 460 12.65 24.06 -25.44
CA GLY A 460 13.88 24.57 -26.06
C GLY A 460 14.65 25.61 -25.24
N LYS A 461 14.22 25.93 -24.01
CA LYS A 461 14.94 26.82 -23.08
C LYS A 461 15.04 26.16 -21.71
N ASP A 462 16.13 26.38 -20.98
CA ASP A 462 16.24 25.93 -19.59
C ASP A 462 15.61 26.93 -18.61
N ILE A 463 14.39 27.37 -18.92
CA ILE A 463 13.64 28.33 -18.12
C ILE A 463 12.41 27.63 -17.54
N ILE A 464 12.31 27.70 -16.21
CA ILE A 464 11.19 27.15 -15.45
C ILE A 464 10.37 28.26 -14.79
N LEU A 465 9.05 28.19 -14.93
CA LEU A 465 8.12 29.26 -14.58
C LEU A 465 7.07 28.80 -13.58
N SER A 466 6.68 29.69 -12.67
CA SER A 466 5.51 29.50 -11.80
C SER A 466 4.23 29.63 -12.60
N SER A 467 3.10 29.13 -12.09
CA SER A 467 1.80 29.27 -12.74
C SER A 467 1.44 30.75 -12.99
N MET A 468 1.72 31.63 -12.04
CA MET A 468 1.45 33.08 -12.16
C MET A 468 2.34 33.75 -13.22
N ALA A 469 3.64 33.45 -13.22
CA ALA A 469 4.57 33.99 -14.20
C ALA A 469 4.22 33.54 -15.63
N ALA A 470 3.90 32.25 -15.81
CA ALA A 470 3.44 31.71 -17.08
C ALA A 470 2.14 32.38 -17.55
N ALA A 471 1.15 32.55 -16.66
CA ALA A 471 -0.11 33.23 -16.98
C ALA A 471 0.11 34.68 -17.44
N LEU A 472 0.97 35.44 -16.75
CA LEU A 472 1.28 36.82 -17.13
C LEU A 472 1.93 36.92 -18.50
N LEU A 473 2.96 36.09 -18.76
CA LEU A 473 3.67 36.09 -20.04
C LEU A 473 2.75 35.66 -21.18
N SER A 474 1.88 34.67 -20.96
CA SER A 474 0.87 34.27 -21.94
C SER A 474 -0.16 35.36 -22.19
N ALA A 475 -0.65 36.04 -21.15
CA ALA A 475 -1.60 37.15 -21.28
C ALA A 475 -1.01 38.34 -22.06
N ARG A 476 0.32 38.54 -22.00
CA ARG A 476 1.06 39.56 -22.77
C ARG A 476 1.50 39.09 -24.16
N GLY A 477 1.18 37.85 -24.55
CA GLY A 477 1.58 37.29 -25.84
C GLY A 477 3.08 36.98 -25.97
N LEU A 478 3.83 36.98 -24.87
CA LEU A 478 5.29 36.75 -24.85
C LEU A 478 5.65 35.26 -24.96
N ILE A 479 4.76 34.37 -24.49
CA ILE A 479 4.88 32.92 -24.63
C ILE A 479 3.54 32.31 -25.02
N LYS A 480 3.53 31.26 -25.85
CA LYS A 480 2.32 30.50 -26.16
C LYS A 480 2.17 29.32 -25.22
N GLN A 481 0.93 28.94 -24.92
CA GLN A 481 0.65 27.77 -24.07
C GLN A 481 1.19 26.46 -24.66
N ALA A 482 1.23 26.35 -25.99
CA ALA A 482 1.80 25.20 -26.70
C ALA A 482 3.31 25.03 -26.48
N ASP A 483 4.01 26.09 -26.07
CA ASP A 483 5.46 26.10 -25.85
C ASP A 483 5.83 25.73 -24.41
N MET A 484 4.83 25.39 -23.57
CA MET A 484 5.02 25.00 -22.18
C MET A 484 4.78 23.50 -21.99
N THR A 485 5.57 22.88 -21.12
CA THR A 485 5.33 21.53 -20.59
C THR A 485 5.32 21.56 -19.07
N LEU A 486 4.65 20.61 -18.43
CA LEU A 486 4.69 20.49 -16.97
C LEU A 486 6.12 20.20 -16.51
N HIS A 487 6.59 20.98 -15.53
CA HIS A 487 7.85 20.75 -14.84
C HIS A 487 7.65 19.73 -13.73
N ARG A 488 8.38 18.62 -13.82
CA ARG A 488 8.30 17.48 -12.90
C ARG A 488 9.63 17.36 -12.16
N PRO A 489 9.81 18.06 -11.02
CA PRO A 489 11.10 18.12 -10.33
C PRO A 489 11.52 16.78 -9.71
N ARG A 490 10.58 15.85 -9.49
CA ARG A 490 10.89 14.52 -8.95
C ARG A 490 10.13 13.45 -9.71
N GLU A 491 10.87 12.56 -10.34
CA GLU A 491 10.32 11.34 -10.92
C GLU A 491 10.50 10.18 -9.94
N HIS A 492 9.39 9.53 -9.61
CA HIS A 492 9.40 8.30 -8.82
C HIS A 492 9.40 7.14 -9.80
N ASP A 493 10.59 6.78 -10.30
CA ASP A 493 10.74 5.77 -11.34
C ASP A 493 10.56 4.36 -10.77
N ILE A 494 9.31 3.89 -10.76
CA ILE A 494 8.98 2.51 -10.41
C ILE A 494 9.26 1.61 -11.63
N LYS A 495 10.54 1.32 -11.90
CA LYS A 495 10.96 0.38 -12.95
C LYS A 495 11.02 -1.05 -12.42
N ASP A 496 10.24 -1.93 -13.05
CA ASP A 496 10.13 -3.37 -12.76
C ASP A 496 11.30 -4.20 -13.36
N HIS A 497 12.56 -3.92 -13.00
CA HIS A 497 13.67 -4.76 -13.47
C HIS A 497 14.64 -5.15 -12.34
N PRO A 498 14.96 -6.46 -12.18
CA PRO A 498 16.13 -6.87 -11.44
C PRO A 498 17.37 -6.26 -12.09
N THR A 499 18.22 -5.63 -11.28
CA THR A 499 19.49 -5.04 -11.73
C THR A 499 20.50 -6.10 -12.17
N ASP A 500 20.30 -7.36 -11.77
CA ASP A 500 21.14 -8.48 -12.17
C ASP A 500 20.36 -9.83 -12.22
N PRO A 501 20.81 -10.80 -13.04
CA PRO A 501 20.10 -12.06 -13.27
C PRO A 501 20.06 -13.00 -12.06
N ILE A 502 21.03 -12.89 -11.14
CA ILE A 502 21.16 -13.75 -9.96
C ILE A 502 20.10 -13.33 -8.93
N THR A 503 19.97 -12.04 -8.69
CA THR A 503 18.92 -11.45 -7.84
C THR A 503 17.54 -11.68 -8.44
N GLY A 504 17.40 -11.58 -9.77
CA GLY A 504 16.16 -11.91 -10.48
C GLY A 504 15.73 -13.37 -10.31
N GLY A 505 16.67 -14.32 -10.37
CA GLY A 505 16.42 -15.76 -10.18
C GLY A 505 16.14 -16.16 -8.72
N ALA A 506 16.90 -15.62 -7.77
CA ALA A 506 16.72 -15.91 -6.34
C ALA A 506 15.37 -15.40 -5.80
N LEU A 507 14.91 -14.23 -6.29
CA LEU A 507 13.62 -13.66 -5.89
C LEU A 507 12.42 -14.37 -6.56
N ALA A 508 12.58 -14.89 -7.78
CA ALA A 508 11.56 -15.74 -8.40
C ALA A 508 11.34 -17.04 -7.59
N PHE A 509 12.42 -17.62 -7.05
CA PHE A 509 12.35 -18.79 -6.18
C PHE A 509 11.63 -18.51 -4.84
N LEU A 510 11.88 -17.35 -4.21
CA LEU A 510 11.17 -16.91 -3.00
C LEU A 510 9.69 -16.58 -3.29
N GLY A 511 9.39 -16.02 -4.46
CA GLY A 511 8.02 -15.81 -4.94
C GLY A 511 7.23 -17.12 -5.03
N SER A 512 7.83 -18.19 -5.56
CA SER A 512 7.19 -19.50 -5.68
C SER A 512 6.91 -20.18 -4.34
N PHE A 513 7.73 -19.95 -3.31
CA PHE A 513 7.45 -20.46 -1.95
C PHE A 513 6.24 -19.75 -1.32
N ASN A 514 6.07 -18.46 -1.60
CA ASN A 514 4.92 -17.67 -1.15
C ASN A 514 3.62 -18.05 -1.88
N ASP A 515 3.67 -18.42 -3.16
CA ASP A 515 2.49 -18.85 -3.93
C ASP A 515 1.91 -20.18 -3.40
N VAL A 516 2.77 -21.09 -2.94
CA VAL A 516 2.34 -22.34 -2.28
C VAL A 516 1.63 -22.05 -0.95
N VAL A 517 2.14 -21.10 -0.15
CA VAL A 517 1.49 -20.67 1.09
C VAL A 517 0.18 -19.93 0.81
N TYR A 518 0.13 -19.11 -0.24
CA TYR A 518 -1.07 -18.40 -0.68
C TYR A 518 -2.20 -19.34 -1.12
N GLU A 519 -1.88 -20.41 -1.84
CA GLU A 519 -2.86 -21.45 -2.22
C GLU A 519 -3.35 -22.24 -1.01
N ILE A 520 -2.48 -22.56 -0.04
CA ILE A 520 -2.88 -23.20 1.23
C ILE A 520 -3.81 -22.29 2.05
N CYS A 521 -3.54 -20.99 2.12
CA CYS A 521 -4.35 -20.02 2.86
C CYS A 521 -5.71 -19.72 2.18
N ASN A 522 -5.79 -19.82 0.86
CA ASN A 522 -7.04 -19.60 0.11
C ASN A 522 -7.87 -20.86 -0.10
N LEU A 523 -7.33 -22.04 0.18
CA LEU A 523 -8.03 -23.32 0.08
C LEU A 523 -9.38 -23.30 0.83
N PRO A 524 -9.52 -22.76 2.06
CA PRO A 524 -10.82 -22.69 2.73
C PRO A 524 -11.82 -21.76 2.04
N ARG A 525 -11.32 -20.71 1.36
CA ARG A 525 -12.13 -19.71 0.66
C ARG A 525 -12.59 -20.21 -0.71
N GLN A 526 -11.75 -21.01 -1.39
CA GLN A 526 -12.10 -21.73 -2.61
C GLN A 526 -13.13 -22.82 -2.31
N ILE A 527 -12.90 -23.62 -1.26
CA ILE A 527 -13.88 -24.62 -0.78
C ILE A 527 -15.21 -23.95 -0.40
N ALA A 528 -15.19 -22.82 0.32
CA ALA A 528 -16.41 -22.09 0.66
C ALA A 528 -17.12 -21.50 -0.57
N LYS A 529 -16.38 -21.03 -1.57
CA LYS A 529 -16.95 -20.55 -2.85
C LYS A 529 -17.58 -21.70 -3.63
N ASP A 530 -16.92 -22.84 -3.71
CA ASP A 530 -17.38 -24.02 -4.45
C ASP A 530 -18.54 -24.72 -3.75
N VAL A 531 -18.66 -24.58 -2.42
CA VAL A 531 -19.82 -25.01 -1.64
C VAL A 531 -20.99 -24.01 -1.75
N SER A 532 -20.71 -22.70 -1.83
CA SER A 532 -21.76 -21.66 -1.93
C SER A 532 -22.34 -21.50 -3.34
N ASN A 533 -21.54 -21.74 -4.38
CA ASN A 533 -21.99 -21.80 -5.77
C ASN A 533 -22.44 -23.23 -6.05
N GLY A 534 -23.64 -23.58 -5.58
CA GLY A 534 -24.23 -24.90 -5.74
C GLY A 534 -24.32 -25.38 -7.19
N SER A 535 -23.22 -25.94 -7.71
CA SER A 535 -23.18 -26.88 -8.83
C SER A 535 -22.76 -28.28 -8.39
N SER A 536 -22.80 -28.54 -7.07
CA SER A 536 -22.73 -29.86 -6.45
C SER A 536 -24.06 -30.61 -6.65
N ARG A 537 -24.37 -30.88 -7.92
CA ARG A 537 -25.23 -32.00 -8.34
C ARG A 537 -25.07 -32.40 -9.82
N SER A 538 -24.26 -31.72 -10.63
CA SER A 538 -24.02 -32.12 -12.03
C SER A 538 -22.60 -32.65 -12.33
N ALA A 539 -21.60 -32.37 -11.49
CA ALA A 539 -20.24 -32.89 -11.68
C ALA A 539 -20.04 -34.30 -11.08
N ALA A 540 -20.77 -34.64 -10.01
CA ALA A 540 -20.70 -35.97 -9.39
C ALA A 540 -21.43 -37.05 -10.21
N GLU A 541 -22.43 -36.67 -11.01
CA GLU A 541 -23.13 -37.59 -11.93
C GLU A 541 -22.36 -37.79 -13.25
N GLN A 542 -21.56 -36.82 -13.70
CA GLN A 542 -20.72 -36.99 -14.90
C GLN A 542 -19.41 -37.74 -14.64
N ILE A 543 -18.88 -37.74 -13.41
CA ILE A 543 -17.70 -38.53 -13.04
C ILE A 543 -18.07 -39.99 -12.75
N ALA A 544 -19.32 -40.27 -12.36
CA ALA A 544 -19.80 -41.64 -12.14
C ALA A 544 -20.08 -42.42 -13.44
N ILE A 545 -20.27 -41.73 -14.58
CA ILE A 545 -20.54 -42.37 -15.88
C ILE A 545 -19.23 -42.79 -16.59
N THR A 546 -18.09 -42.13 -16.33
CA THR A 546 -16.82 -42.44 -17.01
C THR A 546 -15.96 -43.51 -16.32
N VAL A 547 -16.37 -44.00 -15.14
CA VAL A 547 -15.64 -45.06 -14.41
C VAL A 547 -16.39 -46.40 -14.42
N SER A 548 -17.63 -46.44 -14.93
CA SER A 548 -18.43 -47.67 -15.01
C SER A 548 -18.44 -48.35 -16.40
N GLU A 549 -17.92 -47.71 -17.45
CA GLU A 549 -17.89 -48.27 -18.82
C GLU A 549 -16.64 -49.14 -19.13
N ASP A 550 -15.56 -49.05 -18.35
CA ASP A 550 -14.36 -49.91 -18.55
C ASP A 550 -14.42 -51.22 -17.74
N ALA A 551 -15.37 -51.36 -16.81
CA ALA A 551 -15.51 -52.56 -15.96
C ALA A 551 -16.56 -53.57 -16.46
N ALA A 552 -17.47 -53.16 -17.36
CA ALA A 552 -18.58 -54.00 -17.83
C ALA A 552 -18.32 -54.73 -19.17
N LEU A 553 -17.22 -54.45 -19.86
CA LEU A 553 -16.85 -55.11 -21.14
C LEU A 553 -16.06 -56.43 -20.97
N ARG A 554 -16.09 -57.04 -19.77
CA ARG A 554 -15.41 -58.32 -19.49
C ARG A 554 -16.30 -59.48 -19.09
N GLN A 555 -17.61 -59.38 -19.18
CA GLN A 555 -18.48 -60.54 -18.94
C GLN A 555 -19.61 -60.64 -19.96
N LEU A 556 -19.45 -61.63 -20.84
CA LEU A 556 -20.47 -62.54 -21.34
C LEU A 556 -21.34 -62.07 -22.53
N ASP A 557 -20.89 -62.54 -23.70
CA ASP A 557 -21.68 -63.24 -24.73
C ASP A 557 -23.10 -63.64 -24.32
N SER A 558 -24.10 -63.31 -25.14
CA SER A 558 -25.06 -64.28 -25.69
C SER A 558 -26.17 -63.64 -26.55
N TYR A 559 -26.24 -64.09 -27.82
CA TYR A 559 -27.45 -64.19 -28.68
C TYR A 559 -28.20 -62.90 -29.10
N SER A 560 -28.78 -62.73 -30.29
CA SER A 560 -28.77 -63.39 -31.60
C SER A 560 -29.66 -62.56 -32.55
N VAL A 561 -29.17 -62.30 -33.77
CA VAL A 561 -29.89 -62.38 -35.07
C VAL A 561 -31.13 -61.49 -35.35
N SER A 562 -30.98 -60.63 -36.38
CA SER A 562 -31.97 -59.92 -37.24
C SER A 562 -33.02 -60.87 -37.89
N PRO A 563 -33.95 -60.52 -38.84
CA PRO A 563 -34.08 -59.28 -39.63
C PRO A 563 -35.51 -58.82 -40.10
N ARG A 564 -35.51 -57.69 -40.83
CA ARG A 564 -36.22 -57.41 -42.11
C ARG A 564 -37.71 -56.98 -42.16
N GLN A 565 -37.92 -55.92 -42.97
CA GLN A 565 -38.97 -55.73 -44.01
C GLN A 565 -40.45 -55.60 -43.56
N THR A 566 -41.40 -54.94 -44.21
CA THR A 566 -41.58 -53.89 -45.26
C THR A 566 -43.11 -53.70 -45.37
N LEU A 567 -43.58 -52.56 -45.92
CA LEU A 567 -44.87 -52.36 -46.65
C LEU A 567 -46.17 -52.39 -45.78
N THR A 568 -47.30 -51.73 -46.06
CA THR A 568 -47.80 -50.62 -46.91
C THR A 568 -49.30 -50.44 -46.60
N GLY A 569 -49.81 -49.21 -46.72
CA GLY A 569 -51.18 -48.84 -47.14
C GLY A 569 -52.31 -48.96 -46.10
N ASP A 570 -53.42 -48.21 -46.18
CA ASP A 570 -53.86 -47.09 -47.02
C ASP A 570 -55.20 -46.56 -46.48
N GLY A 571 -55.58 -45.34 -46.89
CA GLY A 571 -56.95 -44.77 -46.89
C GLY A 571 -57.38 -43.98 -45.64
N GLU A 572 -58.01 -42.80 -45.66
CA GLU A 572 -58.63 -41.97 -46.71
C GLU A 572 -58.87 -40.54 -46.13
N SER A 573 -58.54 -39.49 -46.91
CA SER A 573 -59.45 -38.38 -47.34
C SER A 573 -60.05 -37.42 -46.27
N LEU A 574 -60.19 -36.09 -46.35
CA LEU A 574 -60.03 -34.94 -47.27
C LEU A 574 -59.96 -33.70 -46.33
N MET A 575 -59.15 -32.66 -46.52
CA MET A 575 -59.27 -31.64 -47.56
C MET A 575 -57.91 -30.92 -47.70
N ALA A 576 -57.32 -31.01 -48.88
CA ALA A 576 -56.31 -30.10 -49.41
C ALA A 576 -57.02 -29.19 -50.43
N GLU A 577 -56.55 -27.98 -50.74
CA GLU A 577 -55.50 -27.72 -51.75
C GLU A 577 -55.27 -26.20 -51.82
N ARG A 578 -54.14 -25.61 -52.24
CA ARG A 578 -52.87 -26.05 -52.88
C ARG A 578 -51.88 -24.87 -52.74
N ASN A 579 -50.63 -25.09 -52.29
CA ASN A 579 -49.37 -25.19 -53.06
C ASN A 579 -49.04 -23.95 -53.94
N VAL A 580 -47.80 -23.42 -53.93
CA VAL A 580 -46.61 -24.05 -54.55
C VAL A 580 -45.25 -23.50 -54.03
N TYR A 581 -44.32 -24.45 -53.82
CA TYR A 581 -42.83 -24.45 -53.83
C TYR A 581 -41.95 -23.91 -52.67
N ARG A 582 -40.99 -24.79 -52.29
CA ARG A 582 -39.85 -24.64 -51.37
C ARG A 582 -38.55 -24.64 -52.23
N PRO A 583 -37.41 -24.07 -51.78
CA PRO A 583 -36.51 -24.90 -50.96
C PRO A 583 -35.75 -24.19 -49.83
N ARG A 584 -35.46 -25.02 -48.81
CA ARG A 584 -34.38 -25.04 -47.79
C ARG A 584 -33.54 -23.78 -47.46
N LEU A 585 -33.34 -23.66 -46.15
CA LEU A 585 -32.17 -23.15 -45.40
C LEU A 585 -32.18 -21.67 -44.99
N ALA A 586 -32.45 -21.43 -43.69
CA ALA A 586 -31.81 -20.44 -42.79
C ALA A 586 -32.76 -19.98 -41.67
N MET A 587 -33.01 -20.82 -40.66
CA MET A 587 -33.54 -20.33 -39.37
C MET A 587 -32.34 -19.98 -38.47
N GLY A 588 -31.69 -18.86 -38.78
CA GLY A 588 -30.55 -18.34 -38.05
C GLY A 588 -30.63 -16.82 -38.02
N LYS A 589 -31.56 -16.27 -37.22
CA LYS A 589 -31.62 -14.85 -36.83
C LYS A 589 -32.74 -14.61 -35.81
N LYS A 590 -32.52 -15.04 -34.56
CA LYS A 590 -33.04 -14.37 -33.34
C LYS A 590 -32.48 -14.97 -32.05
N VAL A 591 -31.16 -15.11 -31.98
CA VAL A 591 -30.40 -15.14 -30.71
C VAL A 591 -29.08 -14.43 -31.00
N THR A 592 -29.13 -13.10 -31.10
CA THR A 592 -27.93 -12.28 -31.38
C THR A 592 -28.02 -10.96 -30.64
N LEU A 593 -28.29 -10.99 -29.33
CA LEU A 593 -28.04 -9.84 -28.45
C LEU A 593 -27.95 -10.15 -26.94
N THR A 594 -27.46 -11.33 -26.55
CA THR A 594 -27.25 -11.64 -25.10
C THR A 594 -25.98 -12.45 -24.81
N LEU A 595 -24.98 -12.39 -25.70
CA LEU A 595 -23.69 -13.07 -25.55
C LEU A 595 -22.49 -12.15 -25.86
N ALA A 596 -22.65 -10.83 -25.68
CA ALA A 596 -21.60 -9.85 -25.94
C ALA A 596 -20.92 -9.26 -24.68
N THR A 597 -21.33 -9.64 -23.46
CA THR A 597 -20.76 -9.06 -22.21
C THR A 597 -20.00 -10.05 -21.34
N GLY A 598 -19.96 -11.35 -21.68
CA GLY A 598 -19.34 -12.40 -20.86
C GLY A 598 -17.94 -12.86 -21.27
N VAL A 599 -17.56 -12.73 -22.54
CA VAL A 599 -16.34 -13.42 -23.07
C VAL A 599 -15.08 -12.54 -23.01
N GLY A 600 -15.21 -11.22 -22.88
CA GLY A 600 -14.06 -10.30 -22.87
C GLY A 600 -13.17 -10.35 -21.61
N ARG A 601 -13.65 -10.91 -20.50
CA ARG A 601 -12.89 -11.02 -19.24
C ARG A 601 -12.10 -12.33 -19.12
N LEU A 602 -12.60 -13.41 -19.73
CA LEU A 602 -11.94 -14.72 -19.68
C LEU A 602 -10.79 -14.83 -20.70
N SER A 603 -10.93 -14.21 -21.88
CA SER A 603 -9.85 -14.16 -22.87
C SER A 603 -8.66 -13.32 -22.41
N LYS A 604 -8.88 -12.25 -21.64
CA LYS A 604 -7.82 -11.44 -21.00
C LYS A 604 -7.10 -12.19 -19.88
N ALA A 605 -7.78 -13.03 -19.10
CA ALA A 605 -7.11 -13.79 -18.04
C ALA A 605 -6.22 -14.92 -18.60
N MET A 606 -6.63 -15.53 -19.72
CA MET A 606 -5.85 -16.60 -20.37
C MET A 606 -4.64 -16.11 -21.18
N LEU A 607 -4.65 -14.87 -21.69
CA LEU A 607 -3.55 -14.35 -22.53
C LEU A 607 -2.39 -13.74 -21.73
N TYR A 608 -2.62 -13.27 -20.50
CA TYR A 608 -1.60 -12.49 -19.76
C TYR A 608 -0.84 -13.28 -18.70
N SER A 609 -1.41 -14.35 -18.13
CA SER A 609 -0.77 -15.11 -17.04
C SER A 609 0.37 -16.04 -17.51
N PRO A 610 0.24 -16.79 -18.64
CA PRO A 610 1.33 -17.66 -19.10
C PRO A 610 2.49 -16.90 -19.74
N MET A 611 2.22 -15.79 -20.43
CA MET A 611 3.25 -15.05 -21.19
C MET A 611 4.34 -14.44 -20.31
N HIS A 612 4.01 -13.89 -19.13
CA HIS A 612 5.00 -13.30 -18.23
C HIS A 612 5.82 -14.35 -17.49
N PHE A 613 5.22 -15.50 -17.16
CA PHE A 613 5.89 -16.67 -16.62
C PHE A 613 6.86 -17.29 -17.65
N SER A 614 6.37 -17.56 -18.87
CA SER A 614 7.17 -18.13 -19.96
C SER A 614 8.29 -17.20 -20.43
N MET A 615 8.09 -15.89 -20.48
CA MET A 615 9.10 -14.92 -20.92
C MET A 615 10.20 -14.68 -19.86
N GLY A 616 9.86 -14.78 -18.56
CA GLY A 616 10.83 -14.76 -17.47
C GLY A 616 11.71 -16.01 -17.46
N ILE A 617 11.11 -17.17 -17.68
CA ILE A 617 11.78 -18.47 -17.81
C ILE A 617 12.65 -18.54 -19.07
N ALA A 618 12.13 -18.14 -20.23
CA ALA A 618 12.87 -18.19 -21.50
C ALA A 618 14.13 -17.30 -21.50
N ARG A 619 14.08 -16.11 -20.88
CA ARG A 619 15.24 -15.22 -20.75
C ARG A 619 16.26 -15.71 -19.72
N GLY A 620 15.79 -16.39 -18.68
CA GLY A 620 16.66 -17.09 -17.72
C GLY A 620 17.42 -18.24 -18.38
N PHE A 621 16.75 -19.06 -19.20
CA PHE A 621 17.35 -20.24 -19.83
C PHE A 621 18.22 -19.96 -21.07
N GLN A 622 17.94 -18.89 -21.83
CA GLN A 622 18.77 -18.51 -23.00
C GLN A 622 20.17 -17.99 -22.63
N SER A 623 20.37 -17.52 -21.40
CA SER A 623 21.65 -16.91 -20.98
C SER A 623 22.61 -17.90 -20.28
N ILE A 624 22.15 -19.10 -19.95
CA ILE A 624 22.89 -20.09 -19.14
C ILE A 624 23.95 -20.88 -19.93
N PRO A 625 23.75 -21.29 -21.20
CA PRO A 625 24.76 -22.09 -21.92
C PRO A 625 26.06 -21.33 -22.20
N ILE A 626 25.99 -20.00 -22.32
CA ILE A 626 27.14 -19.11 -22.56
C ILE A 626 27.97 -18.93 -21.27
N ALA A 627 27.34 -18.94 -20.10
CA ALA A 627 28.02 -18.80 -18.80
C ALA A 627 28.78 -20.07 -18.36
N TYR A 628 28.45 -21.24 -18.92
CA TYR A 628 29.07 -22.54 -18.58
C TYR A 628 30.00 -23.11 -19.66
N GLY A 629 30.27 -22.35 -20.74
CA GLY A 629 31.27 -22.69 -21.74
C GLY A 629 30.95 -23.90 -22.61
N ASP A 630 29.67 -24.16 -22.90
CA ASP A 630 29.26 -25.28 -23.74
C ASP A 630 29.48 -24.97 -25.23
N ARG A 631 30.26 -25.79 -25.93
CA ARG A 631 30.66 -25.61 -27.35
C ARG A 631 29.70 -26.26 -28.35
N LEU A 632 28.53 -26.75 -27.92
CA LEU A 632 27.54 -27.38 -28.81
C LEU A 632 26.38 -26.47 -29.23
N ALA A 633 26.43 -25.16 -28.96
CA ALA A 633 25.46 -24.22 -29.50
C ALA A 633 25.72 -24.01 -31.00
N ARG A 634 24.84 -24.51 -31.87
CA ARG A 634 24.87 -24.19 -33.31
C ARG A 634 24.39 -22.75 -33.52
N GLU A 635 25.01 -22.03 -34.45
CA GLU A 635 24.56 -20.69 -34.84
C GLU A 635 23.20 -20.77 -35.57
N PRO A 636 22.24 -19.89 -35.27
CA PRO A 636 20.90 -19.96 -35.86
C PRO A 636 20.90 -19.61 -37.35
N GLU A 637 20.32 -20.48 -38.18
CA GLU A 637 20.07 -20.18 -39.60
C GLU A 637 19.04 -19.05 -39.76
N LEU A 638 19.29 -18.14 -40.70
CA LEU A 638 18.44 -17.00 -40.99
C LEU A 638 17.14 -17.43 -41.67
N VAL A 639 16.01 -17.27 -40.97
CA VAL A 639 14.68 -17.69 -41.42
C VAL A 639 14.02 -16.58 -42.26
N THR A 640 13.74 -16.87 -43.53
CA THR A 640 13.21 -15.90 -44.50
C THR A 640 11.70 -16.05 -44.82
N GLY A 641 10.97 -16.96 -44.15
CA GLY A 641 9.52 -17.10 -44.37
C GLY A 641 8.80 -18.21 -43.59
N LEU A 642 7.46 -18.22 -43.68
CA LEU A 642 6.50 -19.03 -42.89
C LEU A 642 6.79 -20.55 -42.90
N PHE A 643 6.99 -21.16 -44.08
CA PHE A 643 7.21 -22.60 -44.19
C PHE A 643 8.59 -23.02 -43.69
N LYS A 644 9.62 -22.21 -43.96
CA LYS A 644 10.99 -22.44 -43.46
C LYS A 644 11.04 -22.31 -41.93
N GLY A 645 10.26 -21.40 -41.34
CA GLY A 645 10.15 -21.22 -39.89
C GLY A 645 9.45 -22.38 -39.17
N MET A 646 8.41 -22.99 -39.76
CA MET A 646 7.80 -24.21 -39.22
C MET A 646 8.69 -25.43 -39.37
N GLU A 647 9.40 -25.56 -40.50
CA GLU A 647 10.36 -26.63 -40.73
C GLU A 647 11.52 -26.56 -39.72
N VAL A 648 12.11 -25.38 -39.52
CA VAL A 648 13.19 -25.15 -38.55
C VAL A 648 12.71 -25.35 -37.11
N GLY A 649 11.52 -24.84 -36.75
CA GLY A 649 10.93 -25.03 -35.42
C GLY A 649 10.61 -26.51 -35.10
N SER A 650 10.14 -27.27 -36.08
CA SER A 650 9.87 -28.71 -35.92
C SER A 650 11.16 -29.53 -35.79
N LYS A 651 12.21 -29.16 -36.53
CA LYS A 651 13.55 -29.79 -36.44
C LYS A 651 14.20 -29.53 -35.10
N GLU A 652 14.18 -28.30 -34.59
CA GLU A 652 14.70 -27.95 -33.26
C GLU A 652 13.96 -28.64 -32.11
N LEU A 653 12.64 -28.86 -32.24
CA LEU A 653 11.86 -29.61 -31.26
C LEU A 653 12.22 -31.11 -31.26
N VAL A 654 12.38 -31.72 -32.44
CA VAL A 654 12.79 -33.13 -32.58
C VAL A 654 14.23 -33.33 -32.12
N TYR A 655 15.16 -32.43 -32.50
CA TYR A 655 16.55 -32.50 -32.07
C TYR A 655 16.73 -32.18 -30.58
N GLY A 656 15.97 -31.23 -30.02
CA GLY A 656 15.99 -30.94 -28.58
C GLY A 656 15.52 -32.12 -27.70
N PHE A 657 14.52 -32.87 -28.17
CA PHE A 657 14.11 -34.12 -27.52
C PHE A 657 15.11 -35.27 -27.74
N TYR A 658 15.62 -35.43 -28.97
CA TYR A 658 16.63 -36.46 -29.29
C TYR A 658 17.93 -36.26 -28.51
N ASP A 659 18.44 -35.04 -28.41
CA ASP A 659 19.66 -34.68 -27.69
C ASP A 659 19.46 -34.68 -26.17
N GLY A 660 18.24 -34.39 -25.70
CA GLY A 660 17.85 -34.52 -24.30
C GLY A 660 17.88 -35.99 -23.86
N ILE A 661 17.28 -36.89 -24.65
CA ILE A 661 17.19 -38.32 -24.35
C ILE A 661 18.53 -39.03 -24.56
N SER A 662 19.20 -38.81 -25.70
CA SER A 662 20.50 -39.42 -26.00
C SER A 662 21.61 -38.89 -25.09
N GLY A 663 21.50 -37.65 -24.61
CA GLY A 663 22.43 -37.01 -23.68
C GLY A 663 22.55 -37.73 -22.34
N VAL A 664 21.49 -38.41 -21.87
CA VAL A 664 21.48 -39.16 -20.61
C VAL A 664 22.45 -40.36 -20.63
N VAL A 665 22.70 -40.92 -21.82
CA VAL A 665 23.57 -42.09 -22.00
C VAL A 665 24.93 -41.68 -22.57
N THR A 666 24.96 -40.76 -23.53
CA THR A 666 26.19 -40.37 -24.24
C THR A 666 27.11 -39.49 -23.40
N GLN A 667 26.57 -38.57 -22.58
CA GLN A 667 27.36 -37.67 -21.73
C GLN A 667 28.11 -38.39 -20.59
N PRO A 668 27.53 -39.37 -19.86
CA PRO A 668 28.29 -40.19 -18.91
C PRO A 668 29.43 -40.96 -19.58
N ILE A 669 29.18 -41.59 -20.73
CA ILE A 669 30.20 -42.39 -21.44
C ILE A 669 31.35 -41.51 -21.95
N GLN A 670 31.05 -40.34 -22.52
CA GLN A 670 32.08 -39.38 -22.93
C GLN A 670 32.84 -38.80 -21.75
N GLY A 671 32.15 -38.41 -20.67
CA GLY A 671 32.79 -37.93 -19.44
C GLY A 671 33.69 -39.01 -18.81
N GLY A 672 33.24 -40.27 -18.81
CA GLY A 672 34.00 -41.41 -18.34
C GLY A 672 35.29 -41.66 -19.13
N ARG A 673 35.25 -41.50 -20.46
CA ARG A 673 36.44 -41.62 -21.32
C ARG A 673 37.45 -40.48 -21.12
N GLN A 674 37.00 -39.30 -20.71
CA GLN A 674 37.85 -38.11 -20.56
C GLN A 674 38.47 -37.97 -19.15
N SER A 675 37.79 -38.42 -18.10
CA SER A 675 38.26 -38.22 -16.72
C SER A 675 37.91 -39.36 -15.75
N GLY A 676 37.74 -40.57 -16.27
CA GLY A 676 37.44 -41.76 -15.47
C GLY A 676 36.12 -41.65 -14.70
N ALA A 677 36.03 -42.26 -13.52
CA ALA A 677 34.79 -42.34 -12.74
C ALA A 677 34.20 -40.97 -12.36
N ALA A 678 35.04 -39.98 -12.04
CA ALA A 678 34.60 -38.62 -11.74
C ALA A 678 34.03 -37.90 -12.98
N GLY A 679 34.62 -38.15 -14.15
CA GLY A 679 34.10 -37.67 -15.42
C GLY A 679 32.77 -38.31 -15.80
N PHE A 680 32.60 -39.60 -15.50
CA PHE A 680 31.33 -40.33 -15.72
C PHE A 680 30.20 -39.74 -14.86
N ALA A 681 30.43 -39.54 -13.56
CA ALA A 681 29.44 -38.95 -12.65
C ALA A 681 29.05 -37.51 -13.07
N LYS A 682 30.04 -36.71 -13.50
CA LYS A 682 29.80 -35.36 -14.04
C LYS A 682 29.04 -35.39 -15.36
N GLY A 683 29.31 -36.38 -16.22
CA GLY A 683 28.59 -36.64 -17.45
C GLY A 683 27.14 -37.08 -17.21
N LEU A 684 26.89 -37.88 -16.17
CA LEU A 684 25.54 -38.29 -15.75
C LEU A 684 24.71 -37.11 -15.24
N ALA A 685 25.29 -36.25 -14.42
CA ALA A 685 24.64 -35.02 -13.95
C ALA A 685 24.29 -34.07 -15.13
N ARG A 686 25.18 -33.96 -16.13
CA ARG A 686 24.94 -33.18 -17.36
C ARG A 686 23.88 -33.81 -18.26
N GLY A 687 23.88 -35.13 -18.40
CA GLY A 687 22.88 -35.86 -19.19
C GLY A 687 21.47 -35.72 -18.62
N LEU A 688 21.32 -35.88 -17.29
CA LEU A 688 20.04 -35.69 -16.60
C LEU A 688 19.59 -34.22 -16.60
N GLY A 689 20.51 -33.27 -16.44
CA GLY A 689 20.21 -31.84 -16.60
C GLY A 689 19.75 -31.49 -18.02
N GLY A 690 20.39 -32.07 -19.04
CA GLY A 690 20.00 -31.91 -20.45
C GLY A 690 18.61 -32.47 -20.77
N LEU A 691 18.22 -33.59 -20.14
CA LEU A 691 16.90 -34.21 -20.30
C LEU A 691 15.75 -33.31 -19.82
N ILE A 692 15.98 -32.53 -18.76
CA ILE A 692 14.98 -31.62 -18.18
C ILE A 692 14.95 -30.28 -18.94
N LEU A 693 16.12 -29.77 -19.32
CA LEU A 693 16.26 -28.40 -19.81
C LEU A 693 16.09 -28.25 -21.32
N LYS A 694 16.53 -29.24 -22.12
CA LYS A 694 16.54 -29.12 -23.59
C LYS A 694 15.14 -29.26 -24.23
N PRO A 695 14.25 -30.17 -23.78
CA PRO A 695 12.87 -30.19 -24.25
C PRO A 695 12.10 -28.89 -23.97
N GLY A 696 12.38 -28.25 -22.82
CA GLY A 696 11.79 -26.96 -22.45
C GLY A 696 12.18 -25.83 -23.40
N ALA A 697 13.43 -25.80 -23.87
CA ALA A 697 13.88 -24.77 -24.82
C ALA A 697 13.17 -24.88 -26.19
N GLY A 698 12.87 -26.09 -26.66
CA GLY A 698 12.16 -26.33 -27.93
C GLY A 698 10.67 -25.97 -27.89
N ILE A 699 10.00 -26.18 -26.76
CA ILE A 699 8.55 -25.88 -26.59
C ILE A 699 8.29 -24.37 -26.55
N PHE A 700 9.21 -23.57 -25.99
CA PHE A 700 9.00 -22.14 -25.76
C PHE A 700 9.75 -21.22 -26.75
N GLY A 701 10.40 -21.78 -27.79
CA GLY A 701 11.12 -21.04 -28.84
C GLY A 701 10.28 -20.56 -30.02
N LEU A 702 8.95 -20.73 -30.01
CA LEU A 702 8.08 -20.29 -31.11
C LEU A 702 7.98 -18.75 -31.18
N PRO A 703 8.30 -18.11 -32.32
CA PRO A 703 8.17 -16.66 -32.46
C PRO A 703 6.73 -16.28 -32.82
N VAL A 704 6.03 -15.56 -31.92
CA VAL A 704 4.76 -14.89 -32.25
C VAL A 704 5.08 -13.56 -32.97
N ILE A 705 4.83 -13.49 -34.28
CA ILE A 705 4.95 -12.26 -35.11
C ILE A 705 3.55 -11.74 -35.50
N PRO A 706 3.32 -10.41 -35.54
CA PRO A 706 2.03 -9.79 -35.91
C PRO A 706 1.83 -9.64 -37.43
N VAL A 707 0.58 -9.43 -37.86
CA VAL A 707 0.21 -9.07 -39.26
C VAL A 707 -0.25 -7.61 -39.33
N THR A 708 0.41 -6.79 -40.15
CA THR A 708 -0.21 -6.05 -41.27
C THR A 708 0.85 -5.30 -42.09
N LYS A 709 0.64 -5.30 -43.41
CA LYS A 709 1.59 -4.89 -44.44
C LYS A 709 1.24 -3.48 -44.92
N HIS A 710 1.99 -2.45 -44.50
CA HIS A 710 2.24 -1.26 -45.33
C HIS A 710 3.46 -0.47 -44.85
N ARG A 711 4.43 -0.27 -45.76
CA ARG A 711 5.65 0.56 -45.64
C ARG A 711 6.68 0.18 -44.55
N GLY A 712 7.28 -1.00 -44.69
CA GLY A 712 8.75 -1.14 -44.70
C GLY A 712 9.63 -0.62 -43.55
N GLN A 713 9.21 -0.66 -42.28
CA GLN A 713 10.14 -0.57 -41.14
C GLN A 713 9.76 -1.55 -40.02
N VAL A 714 10.72 -2.39 -39.61
CA VAL A 714 10.59 -3.35 -38.50
C VAL A 714 11.19 -2.72 -37.23
N LYS A 715 10.37 -2.49 -36.20
CA LYS A 715 10.80 -2.16 -34.84
C LYS A 715 10.14 -3.13 -33.85
N PRO A 716 10.88 -4.03 -33.18
CA PRO A 716 10.30 -4.93 -32.19
C PRO A 716 10.05 -4.21 -30.84
N ALA A 717 9.02 -4.66 -30.11
CA ALA A 717 8.63 -4.32 -28.73
C ALA A 717 7.82 -3.04 -28.41
N TYR A 718 7.66 -2.05 -29.29
CA TYR A 718 6.94 -0.79 -28.93
C TYR A 718 5.46 -0.70 -29.33
N SER A 719 4.97 -1.62 -30.16
CA SER A 719 3.63 -1.52 -30.78
C SER A 719 2.47 -1.79 -29.81
N ILE A 720 2.65 -2.62 -28.78
CA ILE A 720 1.60 -2.91 -27.78
C ILE A 720 1.52 -1.79 -26.71
N GLN A 721 2.64 -1.13 -26.39
CA GLN A 721 2.63 0.11 -25.60
C GLN A 721 1.95 1.26 -26.36
N GLY A 722 2.15 1.35 -27.68
CA GLY A 722 1.46 2.30 -28.54
C GLY A 722 -0.05 2.06 -28.58
N LEU A 723 -0.47 0.80 -28.74
CA LEU A 723 -1.89 0.44 -28.81
C LEU A 723 -2.62 0.61 -27.47
N SER A 724 -1.97 0.27 -26.35
CA SER A 724 -2.50 0.54 -25.00
C SER A 724 -2.63 2.05 -24.73
N ARG A 725 -1.62 2.85 -25.10
CA ARG A 725 -1.68 4.33 -24.99
C ARG A 725 -2.78 4.93 -25.88
N GLU A 726 -2.97 4.41 -27.09
CA GLU A 726 -3.99 4.92 -27.99
C GLU A 726 -5.40 4.50 -27.56
N VAL A 727 -5.58 3.29 -27.01
CA VAL A 727 -6.86 2.87 -26.40
C VAL A 727 -7.16 3.65 -25.11
N GLN A 728 -6.16 4.00 -24.29
CA GLN A 728 -6.34 4.86 -23.12
C GLN A 728 -6.71 6.31 -23.51
N LYS A 729 -6.14 6.84 -24.62
CA LYS A 729 -6.55 8.14 -25.19
C LYS A 729 -7.94 8.12 -25.81
N MET A 730 -8.37 6.98 -26.39
CA MET A 730 -9.67 6.84 -27.04
C MET A 730 -10.83 6.68 -26.04
N PHE A 731 -10.57 6.23 -24.79
CA PHE A 731 -11.62 5.93 -23.80
C PHE A 731 -11.41 6.55 -22.41
N GLY A 732 -10.33 7.29 -22.16
CA GLY A 732 -9.99 7.85 -20.84
C GLY A 732 -9.96 9.37 -20.79
N VAL A 733 -10.16 9.93 -19.59
CA VAL A 733 -9.88 11.35 -19.29
C VAL A 733 -8.39 11.59 -19.53
N ASP A 734 -8.04 12.59 -20.34
CA ASP A 734 -6.64 13.02 -20.49
C ASP A 734 -6.20 13.70 -19.18
N TYR A 735 -5.68 12.90 -18.27
CA TYR A 735 -5.28 13.32 -16.92
C TYR A 735 -4.16 14.36 -16.94
N GLU A 736 -3.24 14.31 -17.91
CA GLU A 736 -2.22 15.36 -18.06
C GLU A 736 -2.87 16.68 -18.47
N LYS A 737 -3.86 16.63 -19.36
CA LYS A 737 -4.67 17.80 -19.72
C LYS A 737 -5.46 18.35 -18.52
N SER A 738 -6.01 17.51 -17.66
CA SER A 738 -6.70 17.95 -16.42
C SER A 738 -5.74 18.69 -15.45
N ILE A 739 -4.54 18.14 -15.21
CA ILE A 739 -3.51 18.80 -14.40
C ILE A 739 -3.09 20.12 -15.04
N THR A 740 -2.86 20.12 -16.35
CA THR A 740 -2.48 21.30 -17.14
C THR A 740 -3.54 22.41 -17.03
N GLN A 741 -4.82 22.08 -17.26
CA GLN A 741 -5.94 23.02 -17.15
C GLN A 741 -6.03 23.61 -15.73
N SER A 742 -5.90 22.77 -14.71
CA SER A 742 -5.95 23.21 -13.32
C SER A 742 -4.77 24.13 -12.96
N ARG A 743 -3.56 23.87 -13.49
CA ARG A 743 -2.38 24.75 -13.30
C ARG A 743 -2.52 26.09 -14.04
N VAL A 744 -3.22 26.12 -15.17
CA VAL A 744 -3.56 27.36 -15.89
C VAL A 744 -4.60 28.16 -15.12
N ALA A 745 -5.69 27.52 -14.66
CA ALA A 745 -6.70 28.17 -13.84
C ALA A 745 -6.10 28.78 -12.56
N GLN A 746 -5.20 28.03 -11.91
CA GLN A 746 -4.40 28.55 -10.80
C GLN A 746 -3.60 29.80 -11.19
N GLY A 747 -2.90 29.77 -12.33
CA GLY A 747 -2.09 30.89 -12.79
C GLY A 747 -2.92 32.15 -13.03
N ASN A 748 -4.10 31.99 -13.64
CA ASN A 748 -5.02 33.09 -13.92
C ASN A 748 -5.58 33.71 -12.63
N LEU A 749 -5.95 32.88 -11.65
CA LEU A 749 -6.42 33.37 -10.35
C LEU A 749 -5.32 34.13 -9.59
N GLN A 750 -4.11 33.57 -9.55
CA GLN A 750 -2.95 34.24 -8.94
C GLN A 750 -2.60 35.55 -9.64
N LEU A 751 -2.77 35.62 -10.97
CA LEU A 751 -2.54 36.84 -11.74
C LEU A 751 -3.60 37.91 -11.45
N ALA A 752 -4.86 37.51 -11.26
CA ALA A 752 -5.95 38.43 -10.90
C ALA A 752 -5.73 39.05 -9.51
N GLU A 753 -5.18 38.29 -8.56
CA GLU A 753 -4.86 38.74 -7.21
C GLU A 753 -3.52 39.49 -7.10
N ALA A 754 -2.68 39.44 -8.13
CA ALA A 754 -1.33 40.02 -8.09
C ALA A 754 -1.34 41.55 -8.20
N SER A 755 -0.49 42.19 -7.40
CA SER A 755 -0.24 43.64 -7.47
C SER A 755 0.40 44.06 -8.80
N GLU A 756 0.17 45.29 -9.25
CA GLU A 756 0.83 45.81 -10.46
C GLU A 756 2.37 45.85 -10.30
N SER A 757 2.87 46.11 -9.10
CA SER A 757 4.30 46.02 -8.78
C SER A 757 4.87 44.62 -9.01
N ASP A 758 4.14 43.57 -8.63
CA ASP A 758 4.57 42.19 -8.87
C ASP A 758 4.59 41.84 -10.35
N LYS A 759 3.57 42.26 -11.10
CA LYS A 759 3.51 42.06 -12.56
C LYS A 759 4.68 42.75 -13.25
N LEU A 760 4.99 43.99 -12.89
CA LEU A 760 6.14 44.73 -13.43
C LEU A 760 7.47 44.07 -13.07
N ARG A 761 7.63 43.56 -11.84
CA ARG A 761 8.82 42.82 -11.42
C ARG A 761 9.08 41.59 -12.31
N ILE A 762 8.03 40.81 -12.60
CA ILE A 762 8.12 39.63 -13.47
C ILE A 762 8.53 40.01 -14.88
N LEU A 763 7.92 41.05 -15.46
CA LEU A 763 8.24 41.51 -16.81
C LEU A 763 9.68 42.02 -16.92
N ARG A 764 10.16 42.77 -15.91
CA ARG A 764 11.56 43.20 -15.85
C ARG A 764 12.53 42.02 -15.73
N ALA A 765 12.19 41.02 -14.93
CA ALA A 765 13.00 39.81 -14.80
C ALA A 765 13.03 39.01 -16.11
N TRP A 766 11.90 38.92 -16.81
CA TRP A 766 11.81 38.26 -18.11
C TRP A 766 12.72 38.92 -19.15
N ASN A 767 12.67 40.25 -19.26
CA ASN A 767 13.51 41.00 -20.21
C ASN A 767 15.02 40.86 -19.96
N LYS A 768 15.44 40.43 -18.76
CA LYS A 768 16.85 40.15 -18.45
C LYS A 768 17.28 38.72 -18.84
N LEU A 769 16.32 37.81 -18.97
CA LEU A 769 16.53 36.39 -19.29
C LEU A 769 16.29 36.08 -20.78
N SER A 770 15.49 36.89 -21.46
CA SER A 770 15.25 36.87 -22.91
C SER A 770 16.33 37.63 -23.65
#